data_AF-A0A970QCT3-F1
#
_entry.id   AF-A0A970QCT3-F1
#
_cell.length_a   1.000
_cell.length_b   1.000
_cell.length_c   1.000
_cell.angle_alpha   90.00
_cell.angle_beta   90.00
_cell.angle_gamma   90.00
#
_symmetry.space_group_name_H-M   'P 1'
#
loop_
_entity.id
_entity.type
_entity.pdbx_description
1 polymer ?
#
loop_
_entity_poly.entity_id
_entity_poly.type
_entity_poly.pdbx_seq_one_letter_code
_entity_poly.pdbx_strand_id
1 'polypeptide(L)'
;MRNYLTLVNGFLGMILLSTLLGGIPIALPGLSKTVRAESLCISEGEDHRQSPFSDEIMTWLRDKQWETNKAFTKPSESLLQHINTSKDPIAEPLSWLVEAKRLYKDSQFTEAADLLLGALALDRTLLSFQREHINALCFPLICALLDNKETDRCQRLLSACALASGTPISYLRSFVQRLPERALNTLWPDHEPFVVLRDFSVSSEIFTLADRQDRESLITDFDENQCFLSKGALALRLSESKRDDLLVLGWPEMFMALEPGEAGLRCWTQTKSPQSLEFVVQVSGTLWDDEPFQWLLRVPNPIAVQKEWVCFDTASIRKDLMGALFFQYGWNRSFTMHFAEPEALERAQLRIAGIGFDIPPGPANQFYFDRIELYLPRDSWLRETQPPKASEYGRFWLAPVPNGARPTENNEDLENLEALRSMGYLGAVTASHAYNGVQSYDPQQAWEGVNFLVSGHGPELLLMDMKGNPLHLWQCNFDHPLWPKEVLPADFMRSSFWRRALLYPNGDVVAVLDYIVLAKMDKDGNFIWVKPGPYHHKIDIAENGDIYTLYAEKKVHPESEFGDEPLVDYIMVLNTDGEELWRLSLIEALENSYYAPVLHSLNFKHDVLHTNSIQILDGTLAEQLPAFKKGNILVCMHQPSFIAVIDPALKSVVWGQSGMWLYPHEPVLAADGTMMIFDNHGPQWNYMNRLASRVIEFDPLTRNVLWDYTGTREHPFLSYFCGSVASLPNGNVLISETSGGRAFEVTRKKEIVWEYFNTHRAEDNEDLIAVVFEVIRYPESYVSEWLQRDNGEKQNK
;
A
#
# COMPACT_ATOMS: atom_id res chain seq x y z
N MET A 1 2.25 6.45 -41.15
CA MET A 1 3.46 5.61 -41.28
C MET A 1 4.56 6.60 -41.51
N ARG A 2 5.67 6.47 -40.78
CA ARG A 2 6.87 7.33 -40.74
C ARG A 2 6.76 8.63 -39.94
N ASN A 3 6.83 8.53 -38.61
CA ASN A 3 7.85 9.19 -37.74
C ASN A 3 7.47 9.04 -36.26
N TYR A 4 7.49 7.80 -35.76
CA TYR A 4 7.55 7.49 -34.33
C TYR A 4 8.79 6.60 -34.14
N LEU A 5 9.89 7.23 -33.74
CA LEU A 5 11.14 6.64 -33.24
C LEU A 5 11.93 7.78 -32.58
N THR A 6 11.49 8.17 -31.37
CA THR A 6 12.29 8.92 -30.38
C THR A 6 11.73 8.54 -29.01
N LEU A 7 12.06 7.31 -28.59
CA LEU A 7 11.83 6.79 -27.25
C LEU A 7 12.99 7.28 -26.36
N VAL A 8 12.65 7.68 -25.14
CA VAL A 8 13.53 7.80 -23.96
C VAL A 8 14.69 8.79 -24.10
N ASN A 9 14.43 10.07 -23.80
CA ASN A 9 15.41 10.96 -23.16
C ASN A 9 14.71 12.21 -22.62
N GLY A 10 14.51 12.28 -21.29
CA GLY A 10 14.19 13.56 -20.62
C GLY A 10 13.14 13.58 -19.50
N PHE A 11 12.64 12.47 -18.96
CA PHE A 11 11.50 12.53 -18.00
C PHE A 11 11.85 12.65 -16.50
N LEU A 12 13.13 12.69 -16.12
CA LEU A 12 13.54 13.11 -14.76
C LEU A 12 14.04 14.57 -14.69
N GLY A 13 14.11 15.28 -15.82
CA GLY A 13 14.58 16.67 -15.89
C GLY A 13 13.49 17.75 -15.84
N MET A 14 12.19 17.38 -15.77
CA MET A 14 11.05 18.32 -15.76
C MET A 14 10.01 17.99 -14.68
N ILE A 15 10.45 17.68 -13.45
CA ILE A 15 9.58 17.81 -12.26
C ILE A 15 9.94 19.06 -11.43
N LEU A 16 10.96 19.84 -11.85
CA LEU A 16 11.42 21.03 -11.12
C LEU A 16 11.25 22.37 -11.87
N LEU A 17 10.47 22.41 -12.97
CA LEU A 17 10.31 23.65 -13.75
C LEU A 17 8.87 23.96 -14.24
N SER A 18 7.85 23.47 -13.55
CA SER A 18 6.44 23.85 -13.79
C SER A 18 5.88 24.86 -12.78
N THR A 19 6.68 25.36 -11.83
CA THR A 19 6.26 26.38 -10.85
C THR A 19 6.65 27.81 -11.19
N LEU A 20 7.33 28.10 -12.30
CA LEU A 20 7.70 29.48 -12.64
C LEU A 20 7.49 29.78 -14.14
N LEU A 21 6.49 30.62 -14.40
CA LEU A 21 6.18 31.38 -15.64
C LEU A 21 5.20 30.71 -16.62
N GLY A 22 3.98 31.24 -16.64
CA GLY A 22 2.88 30.77 -17.48
C GLY A 22 2.86 31.31 -18.91
N GLY A 23 2.05 30.62 -19.73
CA GLY A 23 1.30 31.16 -20.87
C GLY A 23 2.05 31.41 -22.19
N ILE A 24 1.74 30.59 -23.21
CA ILE A 24 1.36 30.91 -24.61
C ILE A 24 1.85 29.79 -25.58
N PRO A 25 1.01 29.27 -26.50
CA PRO A 25 1.32 28.12 -27.34
C PRO A 25 1.83 28.50 -28.74
N ILE A 26 2.68 27.65 -29.36
CA ILE A 26 2.89 27.64 -30.82
C ILE A 26 2.87 26.19 -31.32
N ALA A 27 1.99 25.95 -32.30
CA ALA A 27 1.75 24.66 -32.97
C ALA A 27 2.72 24.41 -34.14
N LEU A 28 2.90 23.13 -34.55
CA LEU A 28 2.85 22.59 -35.93
C LEU A 28 3.40 21.13 -36.00
N PRO A 29 3.12 20.32 -37.07
CA PRO A 29 2.40 19.05 -36.93
C PRO A 29 3.09 17.80 -37.54
N GLY A 30 2.61 16.63 -37.11
CA GLY A 30 2.45 15.43 -37.95
C GLY A 30 3.58 14.39 -37.93
N LEU A 31 3.27 13.17 -37.47
CA LEU A 31 3.27 11.96 -38.31
C LEU A 31 2.89 10.70 -37.52
N SER A 32 2.01 9.91 -38.15
CA SER A 32 1.35 8.71 -37.62
C SER A 32 2.18 7.42 -37.76
N LYS A 33 1.96 6.48 -36.83
CA LYS A 33 1.62 5.04 -36.97
C LYS A 33 2.39 4.17 -35.97
N THR A 34 1.62 3.74 -34.97
CA THR A 34 1.52 2.42 -34.33
C THR A 34 2.64 1.38 -34.53
N VAL A 35 3.21 0.96 -33.40
CA VAL A 35 3.85 -0.35 -33.18
C VAL A 35 3.20 -0.96 -31.93
N ARG A 36 2.66 -2.18 -32.05
CA ARG A 36 2.11 -2.99 -30.94
C ARG A 36 3.27 -3.63 -30.18
N ALA A 37 3.20 -3.62 -28.85
CA ALA A 37 4.06 -4.40 -27.98
C ALA A 37 3.59 -5.86 -28.01
N GLU A 38 4.44 -6.78 -28.48
CA GLU A 38 4.25 -8.21 -28.30
C GLU A 38 5.13 -8.71 -27.15
N SER A 39 4.51 -9.53 -26.31
CA SER A 39 4.98 -10.22 -25.12
C SER A 39 6.35 -10.90 -25.24
N LEU A 40 7.25 -10.64 -24.28
CA LEU A 40 8.43 -11.46 -24.00
C LEU A 40 8.04 -12.65 -23.12
N CYS A 41 7.50 -13.70 -23.74
CA CYS A 41 7.43 -15.04 -23.14
C CYS A 41 8.83 -15.67 -23.19
N ILE A 42 9.41 -16.00 -22.02
CA ILE A 42 10.65 -16.79 -21.95
C ILE A 42 10.25 -18.26 -22.05
N SER A 43 10.22 -18.77 -23.28
CA SER A 43 10.29 -20.20 -23.56
C SER A 43 11.72 -20.58 -23.93
N GLU A 44 12.16 -21.74 -23.44
CA GLU A 44 13.49 -22.32 -23.65
C GLU A 44 13.97 -22.26 -25.12
N GLY A 45 15.11 -21.60 -25.34
CA GLY A 45 15.87 -21.62 -26.60
C GLY A 45 16.17 -20.23 -27.17
N GLU A 46 17.46 -19.87 -27.19
CA GLU A 46 18.08 -18.77 -27.96
C GLU A 46 17.82 -17.31 -27.49
N ASP A 47 18.82 -16.66 -26.87
CA ASP A 47 19.80 -15.78 -27.53
C ASP A 47 20.59 -14.95 -26.48
N HIS A 48 21.92 -14.99 -26.53
CA HIS A 48 22.85 -14.39 -25.57
C HIS A 48 23.04 -12.86 -25.75
N ARG A 49 21.96 -12.10 -25.89
CA ARG A 49 22.05 -10.66 -26.18
C ARG A 49 22.07 -9.79 -24.91
N GLN A 50 22.78 -8.68 -25.04
CA GLN A 50 23.21 -7.71 -24.03
C GLN A 50 22.15 -7.35 -22.97
N SER A 51 22.61 -7.03 -21.75
CA SER A 51 21.76 -6.45 -20.70
C SER A 51 20.94 -5.29 -21.28
N PRO A 52 19.60 -5.24 -21.08
CA PRO A 52 18.76 -4.18 -21.63
C PRO A 52 19.17 -2.78 -21.15
N PHE A 53 19.95 -2.69 -20.07
CA PHE A 53 20.42 -1.43 -19.49
C PHE A 53 21.68 -0.86 -20.16
N SER A 54 22.39 -1.59 -21.04
CA SER A 54 23.71 -1.14 -21.51
C SER A 54 23.66 0.20 -22.25
N ASP A 55 22.70 0.39 -23.15
CA ASP A 55 22.63 1.61 -23.97
C ASP A 55 22.14 2.83 -23.17
N GLU A 56 21.19 2.62 -22.26
CA GLU A 56 20.67 3.63 -21.35
C GLU A 56 21.73 4.08 -20.33
N ILE A 57 22.43 3.13 -19.69
CA ILE A 57 23.53 3.42 -18.75
C ILE A 57 24.65 4.18 -19.46
N MET A 58 25.00 3.78 -20.69
CA MET A 58 26.07 4.44 -21.45
C MET A 58 25.69 5.86 -21.87
N THR A 59 24.41 6.10 -22.14
CA THR A 59 23.88 7.45 -22.37
C THR A 59 23.95 8.28 -21.09
N TRP A 60 23.46 7.75 -19.97
CA TRP A 60 23.50 8.43 -18.67
C TRP A 60 24.93 8.78 -18.21
N LEU A 61 25.88 7.85 -18.38
CA LEU A 61 27.29 8.06 -18.03
C LEU A 61 27.95 9.17 -18.88
N ARG A 62 27.59 9.27 -20.16
CA ARG A 62 28.09 10.31 -21.09
C ARG A 62 27.46 11.67 -20.85
N ASP A 63 26.16 11.70 -20.53
CA ASP A 63 25.39 12.92 -20.30
C ASP A 63 25.67 13.55 -18.93
N LYS A 64 26.43 12.86 -18.06
CA LYS A 64 26.96 13.39 -16.79
C LYS A 64 25.88 13.92 -15.84
N GLN A 65 24.67 13.36 -15.88
CA GLN A 65 23.56 13.79 -15.01
C GLN A 65 23.91 13.71 -13.51
N TRP A 66 24.80 12.78 -13.14
CA TRP A 66 25.37 12.63 -11.80
C TRP A 66 26.23 13.80 -11.31
N GLU A 67 26.80 14.66 -12.18
CA GLU A 67 27.60 15.82 -11.73
C GLU A 67 26.75 16.88 -11.04
N THR A 68 25.43 16.91 -11.31
CA THR A 68 24.52 17.97 -10.84
C THR A 68 23.61 17.56 -9.69
N ASN A 69 23.49 16.27 -9.40
CA ASN A 69 22.63 15.74 -8.34
C ASN A 69 23.49 15.07 -7.27
N LYS A 70 23.54 15.69 -6.09
CA LYS A 70 24.32 15.24 -4.93
C LYS A 70 23.88 13.88 -4.37
N ALA A 71 22.73 13.36 -4.78
CA ALA A 71 22.23 12.05 -4.35
C ALA A 71 22.81 10.87 -5.15
N PHE A 72 23.49 11.11 -6.29
CA PHE A 72 24.08 10.04 -7.11
C PHE A 72 25.57 9.85 -6.81
N THR A 73 26.01 8.60 -6.85
CA THR A 73 27.43 8.24 -6.71
C THR A 73 28.18 8.67 -7.96
N LYS A 74 29.32 9.35 -7.78
CA LYS A 74 30.22 9.67 -8.89
C LYS A 74 30.85 8.38 -9.44
N PRO A 75 30.73 8.06 -10.74
CA PRO A 75 31.39 6.90 -11.33
C PRO A 75 32.92 6.99 -11.21
N SER A 76 33.60 5.84 -11.15
CA SER A 76 35.06 5.81 -11.01
C SER A 76 35.76 6.44 -12.21
N GLU A 77 36.94 7.02 -11.96
CA GLU A 77 37.78 7.58 -13.03
C GLU A 77 38.12 6.53 -14.09
N SER A 78 38.28 5.27 -13.68
CA SER A 78 38.60 4.17 -14.61
C SER A 78 37.45 3.87 -15.57
N LEU A 79 36.21 3.86 -15.08
CA LEU A 79 35.01 3.66 -15.88
C LEU A 79 34.80 4.86 -16.82
N LEU A 80 34.89 6.08 -16.29
CA LEU A 80 34.78 7.29 -17.10
C LEU A 80 35.85 7.36 -18.19
N GLN A 81 37.10 7.01 -17.88
CA GLN A 81 38.17 6.97 -18.87
C GLN A 81 37.88 5.95 -19.97
N HIS A 82 37.44 4.74 -19.61
CA HIS A 82 37.07 3.70 -20.58
C HIS A 82 35.97 4.15 -21.52
N ILE A 83 34.89 4.72 -20.99
CA ILE A 83 33.75 5.21 -21.78
C ILE A 83 34.18 6.32 -22.75
N ASN A 84 35.13 7.16 -22.34
CA ASN A 84 35.62 8.26 -23.16
C ASN A 84 36.70 7.86 -24.20
N THR A 85 37.42 6.76 -23.98
CA THR A 85 38.60 6.39 -24.80
C THR A 85 38.40 5.14 -25.64
N SER A 86 37.49 4.25 -25.25
CA SER A 86 37.20 3.02 -25.98
C SER A 86 36.38 3.31 -27.25
N LYS A 87 36.67 2.56 -28.32
CA LYS A 87 35.91 2.64 -29.58
C LYS A 87 34.60 1.86 -29.51
N ASP A 88 34.61 0.76 -28.76
CA ASP A 88 33.44 -0.05 -28.45
C ASP A 88 33.47 -0.41 -26.96
N PRO A 89 33.02 0.53 -26.09
CA PRO A 89 33.13 0.38 -24.64
C PRO A 89 32.34 -0.81 -24.09
N ILE A 90 31.38 -1.35 -24.84
CA ILE A 90 30.62 -2.54 -24.44
C ILE A 90 31.44 -3.80 -24.75
N ALA A 91 32.00 -3.92 -25.95
CA ALA A 91 32.77 -5.09 -26.34
C ALA A 91 34.18 -5.14 -25.76
N GLU A 92 34.82 -3.98 -25.52
CA GLU A 92 36.18 -3.90 -25.00
C GLU A 92 36.22 -4.01 -23.46
N PRO A 93 37.11 -4.83 -22.90
CA PRO A 93 37.25 -4.97 -21.45
C PRO A 93 37.90 -3.73 -20.84
N LEU A 94 37.48 -3.37 -19.62
CA LEU A 94 38.15 -2.36 -18.81
C LEU A 94 39.64 -2.69 -18.58
N SER A 95 40.47 -1.65 -18.45
CA SER A 95 41.92 -1.79 -18.27
C SER A 95 42.29 -2.66 -17.05
N TRP A 96 41.58 -2.51 -15.94
CA TRP A 96 41.78 -3.34 -14.75
C TRP A 96 41.28 -4.78 -14.92
N LEU A 97 40.32 -5.06 -15.81
CA LEU A 97 39.94 -6.44 -16.17
C LEU A 97 41.06 -7.13 -16.97
N VAL A 98 41.69 -6.39 -17.88
CA VAL A 98 42.87 -6.87 -18.62
C VAL A 98 44.01 -7.19 -17.66
N GLU A 99 44.27 -6.30 -16.69
CA GLU A 99 45.31 -6.49 -15.69
C GLU A 99 45.01 -7.64 -14.73
N ALA A 100 43.77 -7.75 -14.22
CA ALA A 100 43.35 -8.86 -13.38
C ALA A 100 43.50 -10.21 -14.12
N LYS A 101 43.19 -10.24 -15.42
CA LYS A 101 43.40 -11.42 -16.27
C LYS A 101 44.89 -11.74 -16.45
N ARG A 102 45.77 -10.74 -16.50
CA ARG A 102 47.22 -10.92 -16.53
C ARG A 102 47.72 -11.52 -15.21
N LEU A 103 47.35 -10.92 -14.08
CA LEU A 103 47.69 -11.42 -12.73
C LEU A 103 47.24 -12.87 -12.53
N TYR A 104 46.02 -13.19 -12.95
CA TYR A 104 45.51 -14.57 -12.93
C TYR A 104 46.40 -15.53 -13.73
N LYS A 105 46.82 -15.15 -14.96
CA LYS A 105 47.72 -15.98 -15.78
C LYS A 105 49.10 -16.17 -15.14
N ASP A 106 49.56 -15.17 -14.40
CA ASP A 106 50.82 -15.20 -13.66
C ASP A 106 50.69 -15.94 -12.31
N SER A 107 49.55 -16.60 -12.05
CA SER A 107 49.22 -17.30 -10.81
C SER A 107 49.20 -16.41 -9.56
N GLN A 108 49.08 -15.09 -9.74
CA GLN A 108 48.91 -14.09 -8.68
C GLN A 108 47.41 -13.94 -8.36
N PHE A 109 46.80 -15.01 -7.86
CA PHE A 109 45.35 -15.10 -7.69
C PHE A 109 44.83 -14.12 -6.64
N THR A 110 45.55 -13.96 -5.53
CA THR A 110 45.16 -13.04 -4.45
C THR A 110 45.14 -11.59 -4.95
N GLU A 111 46.19 -11.17 -5.67
CA GLU A 111 46.29 -9.83 -6.24
C GLU A 111 45.24 -9.58 -7.33
N ALA A 112 44.96 -10.59 -8.16
CA ALA A 112 43.88 -10.50 -9.15
C ALA A 112 42.51 -10.30 -8.47
N ALA A 113 42.24 -11.03 -7.38
CA ALA A 113 41.00 -10.93 -6.64
C ALA A 113 40.85 -9.58 -5.92
N ASP A 114 41.91 -9.10 -5.27
CA ASP A 114 41.91 -7.82 -4.57
C ASP A 114 41.73 -6.64 -5.56
N LEU A 115 42.31 -6.73 -6.76
CA LEU A 115 42.09 -5.75 -7.83
C LEU A 115 40.62 -5.73 -8.30
N LEU A 116 40.03 -6.90 -8.54
CA LEU A 116 38.61 -7.01 -8.91
C LEU A 116 37.70 -6.47 -7.81
N LEU A 117 37.96 -6.84 -6.55
CA LEU A 117 37.17 -6.38 -5.41
C LEU A 117 37.23 -4.86 -5.25
N GLY A 118 38.41 -4.26 -5.40
CA GLY A 118 38.58 -2.81 -5.34
C GLY A 118 37.86 -2.08 -6.48
N ALA A 119 37.96 -2.61 -7.71
CA ALA A 119 37.32 -2.01 -8.86
C ALA A 119 35.78 -2.15 -8.85
N LEU A 120 35.28 -3.35 -8.53
CA LEU A 120 33.85 -3.63 -8.46
C LEU A 120 33.18 -2.85 -7.31
N ALA A 121 33.89 -2.49 -6.24
CA ALA A 121 33.29 -1.78 -5.12
C ALA A 121 32.68 -0.41 -5.50
N LEU A 122 33.23 0.28 -6.50
CA LEU A 122 32.86 1.66 -6.86
C LEU A 122 31.78 1.76 -7.94
N ASP A 123 31.75 0.83 -8.90
CA ASP A 123 30.91 0.95 -10.11
C ASP A 123 29.91 -0.20 -10.30
N ARG A 124 29.54 -0.89 -9.20
CA ARG A 124 28.84 -2.19 -9.19
C ARG A 124 27.80 -2.38 -10.30
N THR A 125 26.70 -1.63 -10.24
CA THR A 125 25.56 -1.74 -11.17
C THR A 125 25.86 -1.12 -12.53
N LEU A 126 26.74 -0.11 -12.57
CA LEU A 126 27.20 0.57 -13.77
C LEU A 126 28.05 -0.34 -14.66
N LEU A 127 28.64 -1.41 -14.11
CA LEU A 127 29.47 -2.37 -14.83
C LEU A 127 28.70 -3.56 -15.44
N SER A 128 27.38 -3.55 -15.43
CA SER A 128 26.57 -4.64 -16.01
C SER A 128 26.86 -4.88 -17.50
N PHE A 129 27.30 -3.86 -18.25
CA PHE A 129 27.75 -4.01 -19.64
C PHE A 129 29.08 -4.79 -19.79
N GLN A 130 29.88 -4.87 -18.72
CA GLN A 130 31.15 -5.63 -18.67
C GLN A 130 30.98 -7.04 -18.10
N ARG A 131 29.73 -7.46 -17.84
CA ARG A 131 29.39 -8.75 -17.21
C ARG A 131 30.11 -9.94 -17.83
N GLU A 132 30.16 -10.03 -19.16
CA GLU A 132 30.81 -11.17 -19.82
C GLU A 132 32.32 -11.24 -19.55
N HIS A 133 32.99 -10.09 -19.53
CA HIS A 133 34.42 -10.01 -19.21
C HIS A 133 34.71 -10.33 -17.75
N ILE A 134 33.88 -9.81 -16.84
CA ILE A 134 33.92 -10.11 -15.41
C ILE A 134 33.74 -11.62 -15.21
N ASN A 135 32.72 -12.22 -15.83
CA ASN A 135 32.38 -13.63 -15.69
C ASN A 135 33.43 -14.58 -16.25
N ALA A 136 34.04 -14.23 -17.38
CA ALA A 136 35.10 -15.03 -17.99
C ALA A 136 36.32 -15.17 -17.07
N LEU A 137 36.52 -14.23 -16.13
CA LEU A 137 37.63 -14.24 -15.17
C LEU A 137 37.20 -14.71 -13.77
N CYS A 138 36.03 -14.30 -13.25
CA CYS A 138 35.62 -14.58 -11.87
C CYS A 138 35.56 -16.09 -11.59
N PHE A 139 34.95 -16.90 -12.47
CA PHE A 139 34.80 -18.35 -12.23
C PHE A 139 36.13 -19.10 -12.06
N PRO A 140 37.07 -19.05 -13.02
CA PRO A 140 38.33 -19.75 -12.86
C PRO A 140 39.17 -19.19 -11.69
N LEU A 141 39.08 -17.89 -11.41
CA LEU A 141 39.78 -17.27 -10.29
C LEU A 141 39.24 -17.76 -8.94
N ILE A 142 37.91 -17.85 -8.76
CA ILE A 142 37.31 -18.38 -7.53
C ILE A 142 37.70 -19.86 -7.32
N CYS A 143 37.72 -20.68 -8.38
CA CYS A 143 38.21 -22.06 -8.27
C CYS A 143 39.66 -22.12 -7.76
N ALA A 144 40.55 -21.29 -8.31
CA ALA A 144 41.95 -21.23 -7.89
C ALA A 144 42.13 -20.76 -6.42
N LEU A 145 41.34 -19.76 -6.00
CA LEU A 145 41.33 -19.27 -4.62
C LEU A 145 40.81 -20.33 -3.63
N LEU A 146 39.82 -21.14 -4.02
CA LEU A 146 39.33 -22.26 -3.22
C LEU A 146 40.38 -23.34 -3.03
N ASP A 147 41.16 -23.66 -4.07
CA ASP A 147 42.28 -24.59 -3.95
C ASP A 147 43.35 -24.08 -2.97
N ASN A 148 43.51 -22.75 -2.88
CA ASN A 148 44.37 -22.07 -1.92
C ASN A 148 43.74 -21.88 -0.52
N LYS A 149 42.51 -22.38 -0.30
CA LYS A 149 41.73 -22.24 0.95
C LYS A 149 41.41 -20.78 1.34
N GLU A 150 41.26 -19.90 0.36
CA GLU A 150 40.93 -18.49 0.58
C GLU A 150 39.41 -18.24 0.59
N THR A 151 38.67 -18.98 1.43
CA THR A 151 37.19 -18.99 1.44
C THR A 151 36.56 -17.60 1.56
N ASP A 152 37.10 -16.72 2.41
CA ASP A 152 36.57 -15.36 2.61
C ASP A 152 36.64 -14.52 1.33
N ARG A 153 37.79 -14.55 0.63
CA ARG A 153 37.95 -13.83 -0.65
C ARG A 153 37.04 -14.41 -1.72
N CYS A 154 36.86 -15.73 -1.77
CA CYS A 154 35.91 -16.35 -2.69
C CYS A 154 34.49 -15.84 -2.48
N GLN A 155 34.01 -15.80 -1.23
CA GLN A 155 32.66 -15.32 -0.89
C GLN A 155 32.49 -13.83 -1.24
N ARG A 156 33.48 -12.99 -0.94
CA ARG A 156 33.46 -11.56 -1.27
C ARG A 156 33.48 -11.32 -2.77
N LEU A 157 34.33 -12.03 -3.51
CA LEU A 157 34.44 -11.89 -4.97
C LEU A 157 33.16 -12.39 -5.65
N LEU A 158 32.60 -13.52 -5.20
CA LEU A 158 31.32 -14.03 -5.70
C LEU A 158 30.19 -13.01 -5.49
N SER A 159 30.13 -12.39 -4.31
CA SER A 159 29.13 -11.37 -3.99
C SER A 159 29.29 -10.13 -4.88
N ALA A 160 30.53 -9.66 -5.10
CA ALA A 160 30.80 -8.53 -5.97
C ALA A 160 30.43 -8.83 -7.45
N CYS A 161 30.79 -10.00 -7.98
CA CYS A 161 30.44 -10.37 -9.35
C CYS A 161 28.92 -10.58 -9.51
N ALA A 162 28.23 -11.09 -8.47
CA ALA A 162 26.76 -11.24 -8.47
C ALA A 162 26.05 -9.89 -8.53
N LEU A 163 26.48 -8.89 -7.76
CA LEU A 163 25.90 -7.54 -7.82
C LEU A 163 26.17 -6.87 -9.17
N ALA A 164 27.38 -7.03 -9.71
CA ALA A 164 27.74 -6.46 -11.00
C ALA A 164 26.99 -7.09 -12.19
N SER A 165 26.37 -8.26 -12.02
CA SER A 165 25.62 -8.91 -13.08
C SER A 165 24.28 -8.22 -13.38
N GLY A 166 23.75 -7.42 -12.43
CA GLY A 166 22.40 -6.88 -12.43
C GLY A 166 21.30 -7.88 -12.04
N THR A 167 21.63 -9.18 -11.99
CA THR A 167 20.73 -10.28 -11.59
C THR A 167 21.44 -11.21 -10.58
N PRO A 168 21.62 -10.77 -9.32
CA PRO A 168 22.50 -11.47 -8.36
C PRO A 168 22.07 -12.91 -8.06
N ILE A 169 20.76 -13.18 -8.04
CA ILE A 169 20.20 -14.51 -7.76
C ILE A 169 20.47 -15.48 -8.90
N SER A 170 20.09 -15.13 -10.13
CA SER A 170 20.30 -15.98 -11.31
C SER A 170 21.80 -16.20 -11.56
N TYR A 171 22.64 -15.19 -11.30
CA TYR A 171 24.10 -15.32 -11.31
C TYR A 171 24.59 -16.35 -10.29
N LEU A 172 24.19 -16.21 -9.03
CA LEU A 172 24.58 -17.13 -7.95
C LEU A 172 24.17 -18.57 -8.26
N ARG A 173 22.95 -18.78 -8.77
CA ARG A 173 22.45 -20.10 -9.17
C ARG A 173 23.31 -20.72 -10.27
N SER A 174 23.55 -19.97 -11.35
CA SER A 174 24.39 -20.42 -12.46
C SER A 174 25.81 -20.77 -11.98
N PHE A 175 26.36 -19.98 -11.06
CA PHE A 175 27.68 -20.21 -10.48
C PHE A 175 27.74 -21.49 -9.64
N VAL A 176 26.80 -21.63 -8.69
CA VAL A 176 26.72 -22.77 -7.75
C VAL A 176 26.52 -24.09 -8.49
N GLN A 177 25.69 -24.12 -9.53
CA GLN A 177 25.45 -25.32 -10.36
C GLN A 177 26.71 -25.82 -11.09
N ARG A 178 27.71 -24.96 -11.29
CA ARG A 178 28.98 -25.29 -11.96
C ARG A 178 30.06 -25.77 -10.99
N LEU A 179 29.87 -25.61 -9.68
CA LEU A 179 30.85 -26.01 -8.68
C LEU A 179 30.67 -27.48 -8.26
N PRO A 180 31.77 -28.21 -7.98
CA PRO A 180 31.67 -29.53 -7.37
C PRO A 180 31.20 -29.42 -5.91
N GLU A 181 30.52 -30.44 -5.41
CA GLU A 181 29.97 -30.51 -4.04
C GLU A 181 31.02 -30.19 -2.95
N ARG A 182 32.26 -30.66 -3.13
CA ARG A 182 33.38 -30.36 -2.22
C ARG A 182 33.68 -28.85 -2.13
N ALA A 183 33.60 -28.13 -3.25
CA ALA A 183 33.81 -26.68 -3.28
C ALA A 183 32.65 -25.94 -2.59
N LEU A 184 31.41 -26.41 -2.81
CA LEU A 184 30.23 -25.90 -2.13
C LEU A 184 30.34 -26.07 -0.61
N ASN A 185 30.71 -27.26 -0.11
CA ASN A 185 30.88 -27.50 1.32
C ASN A 185 32.07 -26.73 1.94
N THR A 186 33.03 -26.29 1.11
CA THR A 186 34.15 -25.43 1.54
C THR A 186 33.71 -23.96 1.65
N LEU A 187 32.80 -23.52 0.77
CA LEU A 187 32.21 -22.17 0.80
C LEU A 187 31.12 -22.03 1.86
N TRP A 188 30.26 -23.03 1.99
CA TRP A 188 29.11 -23.08 2.90
C TRP A 188 29.05 -24.46 3.55
N PRO A 189 29.56 -24.60 4.79
CA PRO A 189 29.61 -25.89 5.50
C PRO A 189 28.22 -26.51 5.72
N ASP A 190 28.17 -27.83 5.95
CA ASP A 190 26.91 -28.59 6.04
C ASP A 190 25.91 -28.15 7.12
N HIS A 191 26.33 -27.35 8.09
CA HIS A 191 25.46 -26.82 9.13
C HIS A 191 24.83 -25.47 8.76
N GLU A 192 25.25 -24.83 7.66
CA GLU A 192 24.61 -23.62 7.14
C GLU A 192 23.39 -24.01 6.30
N PRO A 193 22.16 -23.59 6.67
CA PRO A 193 20.97 -23.93 5.92
C PRO A 193 20.83 -23.13 4.62
N PHE A 194 21.78 -22.25 4.31
CA PHE A 194 21.63 -21.23 3.28
C PHE A 194 22.94 -20.95 2.54
N VAL A 195 22.82 -20.64 1.25
CA VAL A 195 23.90 -20.03 0.46
C VAL A 195 23.78 -18.53 0.60
N VAL A 196 24.82 -17.85 1.08
CA VAL A 196 24.78 -16.43 1.44
C VAL A 196 25.69 -15.60 0.54
N LEU A 197 25.13 -14.57 -0.10
CA LEU A 197 25.89 -13.42 -0.60
C LEU A 197 26.00 -12.39 0.51
N ARG A 198 27.22 -11.95 0.79
CA ARG A 198 27.47 -10.89 1.76
C ARG A 198 27.71 -9.61 1.00
N ASP A 199 26.83 -8.65 1.17
CA ASP A 199 27.14 -7.27 0.84
C ASP A 199 27.43 -6.51 2.15
N PHE A 200 28.14 -5.39 2.04
CA PHE A 200 28.36 -4.37 3.08
C PHE A 200 29.55 -4.51 4.03
N SER A 201 30.50 -5.41 3.79
CA SER A 201 31.79 -5.32 4.49
C SER A 201 32.72 -4.30 3.80
N VAL A 202 32.83 -3.12 4.41
CA VAL A 202 33.89 -2.10 4.27
C VAL A 202 33.98 -1.39 2.91
N SER A 203 32.98 -0.57 2.59
CA SER A 203 33.18 0.65 1.78
C SER A 203 33.16 1.86 2.71
N SER A 204 34.09 2.79 2.54
CA SER A 204 34.14 4.06 3.28
C SER A 204 33.10 5.09 2.81
N GLU A 205 32.35 4.80 1.75
CA GLU A 205 31.34 5.69 1.18
C GLU A 205 30.01 4.92 1.09
N ILE A 206 29.15 5.11 2.09
CA ILE A 206 27.77 4.58 2.12
C ILE A 206 26.82 5.78 2.13
N PHE A 207 25.99 5.89 1.10
CA PHE A 207 24.94 6.90 1.03
C PHE A 207 23.83 6.55 2.02
N THR A 208 23.44 7.54 2.82
CA THR A 208 22.43 7.43 3.86
C THR A 208 21.35 8.47 3.59
N LEU A 209 20.10 8.04 3.42
CA LEU A 209 18.96 8.92 3.29
C LEU A 209 18.14 8.84 4.59
N ALA A 210 18.06 9.94 5.33
CA ALA A 210 17.20 10.02 6.51
C ALA A 210 16.02 10.94 6.20
N ASP A 211 14.81 10.41 6.30
CA ASP A 211 13.60 11.21 6.35
C ASP A 211 13.35 11.64 7.80
N ARG A 212 13.75 12.88 8.10
CA ARG A 212 13.43 13.55 9.36
C ARG A 212 12.11 14.26 9.17
N GLN A 213 11.05 13.76 9.81
CA GLN A 213 9.67 14.23 9.61
C GLN A 213 9.41 15.66 10.14
N ASP A 214 10.00 16.69 9.52
CA ASP A 214 9.54 18.08 9.66
C ASP A 214 8.55 18.41 8.54
N ARG A 215 7.27 18.49 8.92
CA ARG A 215 6.08 18.38 8.04
C ARG A 215 5.88 19.55 7.06
N GLU A 216 6.77 20.54 7.05
CA GLU A 216 6.71 21.70 6.15
C GLU A 216 7.80 21.70 5.08
N SER A 217 8.87 20.91 5.24
CA SER A 217 9.94 20.82 4.26
C SER A 217 10.70 19.50 4.39
N LEU A 218 10.80 18.75 3.29
CA LEU A 218 11.87 17.76 3.11
C LEU A 218 13.21 18.50 3.26
N ILE A 219 13.82 18.44 4.44
CA ILE A 219 15.21 18.86 4.58
C ILE A 219 16.05 17.61 4.37
N THR A 220 16.62 17.47 3.18
CA THR A 220 17.61 16.43 2.85
C THR A 220 18.98 16.74 3.50
N ASP A 221 19.00 17.17 4.77
CA ASP A 221 20.23 17.43 5.51
C ASP A 221 20.51 16.23 6.42
N PHE A 222 21.12 15.21 5.83
CA PHE A 222 21.85 14.23 6.61
C PHE A 222 23.25 14.77 6.89
N ASP A 223 23.62 14.91 8.16
CA ASP A 223 24.99 15.27 8.54
C ASP A 223 25.88 14.03 8.39
N GLU A 224 26.69 13.97 7.33
CA GLU A 224 27.60 12.86 7.05
C GLU A 224 28.54 12.54 8.24
N ASN A 225 28.81 13.51 9.13
CA ASN A 225 29.60 13.28 10.35
C ASN A 225 28.91 12.33 11.36
N GLN A 226 27.62 12.03 11.14
CA GLN A 226 26.84 11.08 11.92
C GLN A 226 27.05 9.63 11.48
N CYS A 227 27.68 9.40 10.33
CA CYS A 227 28.00 8.08 9.79
C CYS A 227 29.51 7.85 9.83
N PHE A 228 29.97 6.76 10.47
CA PHE A 228 31.40 6.46 10.59
C PHE A 228 31.67 4.98 10.75
N LEU A 229 32.80 4.50 10.26
CA LEU A 229 33.24 3.12 10.51
C LEU A 229 33.75 2.97 11.95
N SER A 230 33.21 1.99 12.68
CA SER A 230 33.64 1.66 14.04
C SER A 230 33.59 0.15 14.26
N LYS A 231 34.71 -0.44 14.69
CA LYS A 231 34.85 -1.89 14.97
C LYS A 231 34.47 -2.81 13.80
N GLY A 232 34.70 -2.36 12.56
CA GLY A 232 34.36 -3.14 11.36
C GLY A 232 32.89 -3.09 10.95
N ALA A 233 32.07 -2.32 11.64
CA ALA A 233 30.67 -2.05 11.31
C ALA A 233 30.47 -0.57 10.97
N LEU A 234 29.46 -0.27 10.16
CA LEU A 234 28.99 1.09 9.92
C LEU A 234 28.22 1.56 11.16
N ALA A 235 28.68 2.63 11.81
CA ALA A 235 28.01 3.24 12.94
C ALA A 235 27.28 4.51 12.52
N LEU A 236 26.06 4.67 13.02
CA LEU A 236 25.18 5.81 12.78
C LEU A 236 24.74 6.41 14.11
N ARG A 237 24.85 7.73 14.26
CA ARG A 237 24.43 8.46 15.46
C ARG A 237 23.45 9.57 15.11
N LEU A 238 22.17 9.38 15.43
CA LEU A 238 21.13 10.39 15.24
C LEU A 238 20.77 11.01 16.58
N SER A 239 20.94 12.33 16.71
CA SER A 239 20.51 13.11 17.88
C SER A 239 19.22 13.86 17.57
N GLU A 240 18.37 14.04 18.59
CA GLU A 240 17.18 14.90 18.55
C GLU A 240 16.05 14.46 17.58
N SER A 241 15.86 13.15 17.41
CA SER A 241 14.72 12.64 16.66
C SER A 241 13.42 12.97 17.41
N LYS A 242 12.57 13.83 16.82
CA LYS A 242 11.32 14.30 17.44
C LYS A 242 10.13 13.37 17.17
N ARG A 243 10.24 12.46 16.19
CA ARG A 243 9.19 11.54 15.71
C ARG A 243 9.81 10.22 15.26
N ASP A 244 8.99 9.28 14.81
CA ASP A 244 9.46 8.06 14.14
C ASP A 244 10.14 8.43 12.81
N ASP A 245 11.46 8.51 12.76
CA ASP A 245 12.23 8.82 11.55
C ASP A 245 12.46 7.56 10.72
N LEU A 246 12.40 7.65 9.39
CA LEU A 246 12.74 6.52 8.52
C LEU A 246 14.14 6.73 7.96
N LEU A 247 15.06 5.85 8.35
CA LEU A 247 16.39 5.83 7.77
C LEU A 247 16.45 4.77 6.69
N VAL A 248 16.78 5.12 5.46
CA VAL A 248 17.08 4.16 4.40
C VAL A 248 18.57 4.26 4.05
N LEU A 249 19.25 3.12 4.21
CA LEU A 249 20.57 2.84 3.68
C LEU A 249 20.40 2.16 2.32
N GLY A 250 20.72 2.88 1.27
CA GLY A 250 20.51 2.38 -0.08
C GLY A 250 20.85 3.44 -1.10
N TRP A 251 21.21 2.98 -2.30
CA TRP A 251 21.52 3.86 -3.41
C TRP A 251 20.25 4.03 -4.26
N PRO A 252 19.99 5.21 -4.85
CA PRO A 252 18.88 5.41 -5.79
C PRO A 252 18.92 4.43 -6.99
N GLU A 253 20.09 3.84 -7.24
CA GLU A 253 20.35 2.88 -8.29
C GLU A 253 20.08 1.44 -7.80
N MET A 254 18.89 0.93 -8.14
CA MET A 254 18.57 -0.49 -8.36
C MET A 254 19.45 -1.50 -7.60
N PHE A 255 19.21 -1.65 -6.29
CA PHE A 255 19.99 -2.52 -5.42
C PHE A 255 19.90 -4.00 -5.84
N MET A 256 18.74 -4.47 -6.33
CA MET A 256 18.56 -5.85 -6.81
C MET A 256 17.24 -6.02 -7.57
N ALA A 257 17.23 -6.73 -8.70
CA ALA A 257 15.99 -7.27 -9.27
C ALA A 257 15.59 -8.57 -8.57
N LEU A 258 14.32 -8.69 -8.17
CA LEU A 258 13.76 -9.86 -7.54
C LEU A 258 13.16 -10.78 -8.60
N GLU A 259 13.68 -12.00 -8.69
CA GLU A 259 13.00 -13.09 -9.38
C GLU A 259 12.12 -13.85 -8.37
N PRO A 260 10.95 -14.37 -8.79
CA PRO A 260 10.05 -15.06 -7.87
C PRO A 260 10.66 -16.30 -7.21
N GLY A 261 10.36 -16.51 -5.92
CA GLY A 261 10.21 -17.85 -5.36
C GLY A 261 11.06 -18.23 -4.15
N GLU A 262 12.34 -17.83 -4.02
CA GLU A 262 13.21 -18.57 -3.06
C GLU A 262 14.38 -17.79 -2.45
N ALA A 263 14.40 -16.45 -2.49
CA ALA A 263 15.44 -15.65 -1.84
C ALA A 263 14.92 -14.89 -0.62
N GLY A 264 15.67 -14.94 0.49
CA GLY A 264 15.43 -14.13 1.67
C GLY A 264 16.55 -13.13 1.92
N LEU A 265 16.27 -12.14 2.77
CA LEU A 265 17.22 -11.11 3.13
C LEU A 265 17.39 -11.07 4.65
N ARG A 266 18.64 -10.96 5.10
CA ARG A 266 18.98 -10.71 6.50
C ARG A 266 19.75 -9.41 6.67
N CYS A 267 19.46 -8.69 7.73
CA CYS A 267 20.27 -7.55 8.18
C CYS A 267 20.76 -7.78 9.60
N TRP A 268 22.08 -7.67 9.79
CA TRP A 268 22.72 -7.80 11.09
C TRP A 268 23.04 -6.41 11.65
N THR A 269 22.40 -6.08 12.77
CA THR A 269 22.52 -4.76 13.39
C THR A 269 22.71 -4.86 14.91
N GLN A 270 23.30 -3.84 15.51
CA GLN A 270 23.34 -3.64 16.95
C GLN A 270 22.80 -2.24 17.25
N THR A 271 21.97 -2.11 18.27
CA THR A 271 21.42 -0.82 18.67
C THR A 271 21.68 -0.50 20.12
N LYS A 272 21.86 0.80 20.40
CA LYS A 272 21.79 1.38 21.74
C LYS A 272 20.62 2.36 21.83
N SER A 273 19.50 2.02 21.19
CA SER A 273 18.23 2.72 21.35
C SER A 273 17.41 2.08 22.49
N PRO A 274 16.70 2.88 23.31
CA PRO A 274 15.85 2.35 24.38
C PRO A 274 14.60 1.61 23.87
N GLN A 275 14.26 1.71 22.58
CA GLN A 275 13.06 1.11 21.98
C GLN A 275 13.42 0.11 20.87
N SER A 276 12.50 -0.81 20.57
CA SER A 276 12.68 -1.84 19.54
C SER A 276 12.97 -1.21 18.18
N LEU A 277 13.67 -1.91 17.29
CA LEU A 277 13.91 -1.49 15.91
C LEU A 277 12.95 -2.22 14.97
N GLU A 278 12.56 -1.56 13.89
CA GLU A 278 11.89 -2.23 12.77
C GLU A 278 12.73 -2.07 11.52
N PHE A 279 13.14 -3.19 10.93
CA PHE A 279 13.92 -3.18 9.70
C PHE A 279 12.97 -3.05 8.51
N VAL A 280 13.30 -2.16 7.58
CA VAL A 280 12.51 -1.93 6.37
C VAL A 280 13.30 -2.31 5.13
N VAL A 281 12.63 -2.86 4.13
CA VAL A 281 13.18 -3.09 2.79
C VAL A 281 12.31 -2.30 1.81
N GLN A 282 12.91 -1.29 1.19
CA GLN A 282 12.24 -0.52 0.15
C GLN A 282 12.21 -1.34 -1.13
N VAL A 283 11.02 -1.58 -1.65
CA VAL A 283 10.78 -2.32 -2.88
C VAL A 283 10.13 -1.38 -3.86
N SER A 284 10.69 -1.22 -5.05
CA SER A 284 10.10 -0.49 -6.18
C SER A 284 9.86 -1.44 -7.33
N GLY A 285 8.91 -1.14 -8.20
CA GLY A 285 8.65 -1.99 -9.35
C GLY A 285 7.60 -1.45 -10.28
N THR A 286 7.28 -2.25 -11.29
CA THR A 286 6.12 -2.04 -12.14
C THR A 286 5.18 -3.24 -12.03
N LEU A 287 3.88 -2.94 -11.95
CA LEU A 287 2.81 -3.93 -12.01
C LEU A 287 2.15 -3.88 -13.39
N TRP A 288 1.69 -5.05 -13.87
CA TRP A 288 0.92 -5.30 -15.11
C TRP A 288 1.08 -4.28 -16.26
N ASP A 289 0.37 -3.14 -16.22
CA ASP A 289 0.31 -2.07 -17.25
C ASP A 289 1.45 -1.05 -17.08
N ASP A 290 2.61 -1.51 -16.63
CA ASP A 290 3.76 -0.69 -16.26
C ASP A 290 3.47 0.36 -15.18
N GLU A 291 2.44 0.15 -14.35
CA GLU A 291 2.14 1.06 -13.24
C GLU A 291 3.29 1.02 -12.22
N PRO A 292 4.00 2.15 -12.01
CA PRO A 292 5.11 2.19 -11.08
C PRO A 292 4.56 2.13 -9.65
N PHE A 293 5.21 1.35 -8.80
CA PHE A 293 4.87 1.31 -7.38
C PHE A 293 6.12 1.28 -6.50
N GLN A 294 5.93 1.64 -5.23
CA GLN A 294 6.97 1.60 -4.21
C GLN A 294 6.38 1.23 -2.85
N TRP A 295 6.93 0.21 -2.19
CA TRP A 295 6.53 -0.32 -0.88
C TRP A 295 7.71 -0.39 0.09
N LEU A 296 7.39 -0.49 1.38
CA LEU A 296 8.37 -0.66 2.46
C LEU A 296 8.10 -1.95 3.24
N LEU A 297 8.61 -3.10 2.78
CA LEU A 297 8.49 -4.34 3.55
C LEU A 297 9.08 -4.16 4.95
N ARG A 298 8.26 -4.38 5.99
CA ARG A 298 8.69 -4.24 7.38
C ARG A 298 8.94 -5.61 7.98
N VAL A 299 10.11 -5.78 8.60
CA VAL A 299 10.54 -6.97 9.33
C VAL A 299 10.53 -6.63 10.83
N PRO A 300 9.43 -6.91 11.55
CA PRO A 300 9.21 -6.37 12.90
C PRO A 300 9.99 -7.11 13.97
N ASN A 301 10.23 -8.42 13.80
CA ASN A 301 10.76 -9.28 14.84
C ASN A 301 12.18 -9.74 14.49
N PRO A 302 13.23 -9.15 15.08
CA PRO A 302 14.57 -9.66 14.90
C PRO A 302 14.77 -10.97 15.68
N ILE A 303 15.60 -11.85 15.13
CA ILE A 303 16.13 -13.03 15.81
C ILE A 303 17.32 -12.55 16.65
N ALA A 304 17.29 -12.82 17.96
CA ALA A 304 18.41 -12.52 18.85
C ALA A 304 19.57 -13.48 18.58
N VAL A 305 20.77 -12.95 18.31
CA VAL A 305 21.97 -13.76 18.05
C VAL A 305 23.16 -13.20 18.83
N GLN A 306 24.04 -14.09 19.28
CA GLN A 306 25.30 -13.88 20.03
C GLN A 306 25.82 -12.42 20.19
N LYS A 307 26.19 -12.05 21.43
CA LYS A 307 26.98 -10.85 21.79
C LYS A 307 26.37 -9.50 21.37
N GLU A 308 25.11 -9.25 21.72
CA GLU A 308 24.41 -7.96 21.54
C GLU A 308 24.02 -7.58 20.09
N TRP A 309 24.19 -8.50 19.12
CA TRP A 309 23.70 -8.31 17.75
C TRP A 309 22.28 -8.86 17.57
N VAL A 310 21.51 -8.23 16.70
CA VAL A 310 20.17 -8.69 16.31
C VAL A 310 20.13 -8.88 14.79
N CYS A 311 19.43 -9.93 14.35
CA CYS A 311 19.31 -10.28 12.94
C CYS A 311 17.86 -10.12 12.51
N PHE A 312 17.59 -9.19 11.59
CA PHE A 312 16.30 -9.07 10.93
C PHE A 312 16.29 -9.99 9.73
N ASP A 313 15.42 -10.99 9.72
CA ASP A 313 15.35 -12.00 8.66
C ASP A 313 13.95 -11.96 8.03
N THR A 314 13.86 -11.82 6.70
CA THR A 314 12.56 -11.87 6.02
C THR A 314 11.85 -13.21 6.21
N ALA A 315 12.58 -14.31 6.49
CA ALA A 315 12.00 -15.59 6.92
C ALA A 315 11.11 -15.50 8.17
N SER A 316 11.32 -14.50 9.03
CA SER A 316 10.48 -14.26 10.21
C SER A 316 9.04 -13.86 9.84
N ILE A 317 8.83 -13.31 8.64
CA ILE A 317 7.52 -13.00 8.07
C ILE A 317 7.06 -14.18 7.22
N ARG A 318 7.83 -14.52 6.19
CA ARG A 318 7.55 -15.60 5.20
C ARG A 318 8.86 -16.12 4.63
N LYS A 319 8.85 -17.35 4.10
CA LYS A 319 10.04 -18.07 3.62
C LYS A 319 10.91 -17.30 2.62
N ASP A 320 10.31 -16.40 1.84
CA ASP A 320 10.95 -15.59 0.81
C ASP A 320 10.42 -14.15 0.81
N LEU A 321 11.17 -13.26 0.17
CA LEU A 321 10.88 -11.82 0.13
C LEU A 321 9.55 -11.49 -0.58
N MET A 322 9.19 -12.24 -1.60
CA MET A 322 7.96 -12.02 -2.37
C MET A 322 6.74 -12.45 -1.56
N GLY A 323 6.83 -13.60 -0.90
CA GLY A 323 5.83 -14.04 0.07
C GLY A 323 5.68 -13.05 1.23
N ALA A 324 6.78 -12.45 1.70
CA ALA A 324 6.72 -11.43 2.76
C ALA A 324 5.99 -10.16 2.28
N LEU A 325 6.26 -9.71 1.05
CA LEU A 325 5.55 -8.60 0.43
C LEU A 325 4.05 -8.91 0.30
N PHE A 326 3.67 -10.08 -0.21
CA PHE A 326 2.24 -10.43 -0.29
C PHE A 326 1.58 -10.69 1.06
N PHE A 327 2.30 -11.16 2.07
CA PHE A 327 1.71 -11.30 3.40
C PHE A 327 1.39 -9.93 4.00
N GLN A 328 2.28 -8.95 3.81
CA GLN A 328 2.10 -7.62 4.38
C GLN A 328 1.25 -6.68 3.51
N TYR A 329 1.28 -6.84 2.19
CA TYR A 329 0.68 -5.95 1.18
C TYR A 329 -0.29 -6.66 0.24
N GLY A 330 -0.56 -7.94 0.48
CA GLY A 330 -1.24 -8.84 -0.46
C GLY A 330 -2.46 -8.25 -1.09
N TRP A 331 -2.83 -8.75 -2.25
CA TRP A 331 -3.95 -8.33 -3.10
C TRP A 331 -5.17 -7.71 -2.40
N ASN A 332 -5.59 -8.25 -1.26
CA ASN A 332 -6.67 -7.70 -0.46
C ASN A 332 -6.43 -6.29 0.11
N ARG A 333 -5.17 -5.87 0.27
CA ARG A 333 -4.72 -4.64 0.94
C ARG A 333 -4.46 -3.46 0.01
N SER A 334 -4.44 -3.67 -1.31
CA SER A 334 -4.25 -2.61 -2.29
C SER A 334 -5.46 -2.57 -3.19
N PHE A 335 -6.24 -1.47 -3.14
CA PHE A 335 -7.41 -1.27 -3.99
C PHE A 335 -7.08 -1.48 -5.47
N THR A 336 -5.91 -1.03 -5.91
CA THR A 336 -5.40 -1.21 -7.28
C THR A 336 -5.16 -2.66 -7.66
N MET A 337 -4.78 -3.52 -6.70
CA MET A 337 -4.53 -4.94 -6.98
C MET A 337 -5.80 -5.80 -7.04
N HIS A 338 -6.91 -5.39 -6.43
CA HIS A 338 -8.18 -6.13 -6.50
C HIS A 338 -8.70 -6.33 -7.93
N PHE A 339 -8.30 -5.45 -8.86
CA PHE A 339 -8.70 -5.49 -10.26
C PHE A 339 -7.67 -6.17 -11.17
N ALA A 340 -6.54 -6.64 -10.62
CA ALA A 340 -5.51 -7.29 -11.42
C ALA A 340 -5.91 -8.73 -11.81
N GLU A 341 -5.50 -9.19 -12.99
CA GLU A 341 -5.70 -10.59 -13.39
C GLU A 341 -4.85 -11.53 -12.53
N PRO A 342 -5.32 -12.74 -12.17
CA PRO A 342 -4.59 -13.69 -11.31
C PRO A 342 -3.11 -13.93 -11.71
N GLU A 343 -2.78 -13.81 -13.00
CA GLU A 343 -1.46 -13.98 -13.59
C GLU A 343 -0.58 -12.71 -13.55
N ALA A 344 -1.10 -11.58 -13.06
CA ALA A 344 -0.35 -10.31 -12.99
C ALA A 344 0.96 -10.43 -12.18
N LEU A 345 1.01 -11.37 -11.23
CA LEU A 345 2.21 -11.66 -10.44
C LEU A 345 3.37 -12.23 -11.25
N GLU A 346 3.07 -13.01 -12.29
CA GLU A 346 4.09 -13.58 -13.16
C GLU A 346 4.77 -12.49 -14.01
N ARG A 347 4.10 -11.34 -14.16
CA ARG A 347 4.54 -10.19 -14.93
C ARG A 347 5.17 -9.08 -14.09
N ALA A 348 5.02 -9.12 -12.77
CA ALA A 348 5.49 -8.05 -11.88
C ALA A 348 7.04 -7.99 -11.84
N GLN A 349 7.60 -6.80 -12.08
CA GLN A 349 9.05 -6.57 -11.98
C GLN A 349 9.37 -5.85 -10.68
N LEU A 350 9.83 -6.58 -9.66
CA LEU A 350 10.12 -6.00 -8.37
C LEU A 350 11.63 -5.81 -8.19
N ARG A 351 12.01 -4.71 -7.55
CA ARG A 351 13.39 -4.34 -7.28
C ARG A 351 13.51 -3.91 -5.82
N ILE A 352 14.54 -4.36 -5.13
CA ILE A 352 14.90 -3.72 -3.87
C ILE A 352 15.56 -2.39 -4.23
N ALA A 353 15.06 -1.29 -3.66
CA ALA A 353 15.59 0.06 -3.84
C ALA A 353 16.43 0.52 -2.64
N GLY A 354 16.30 -0.13 -1.48
CA GLY A 354 17.06 0.20 -0.29
C GLY A 354 16.67 -0.66 0.91
N ILE A 355 17.46 -0.57 1.97
CA ILE A 355 17.19 -1.23 3.25
C ILE A 355 17.34 -0.21 4.36
N GLY A 356 16.53 -0.29 5.40
CA GLY A 356 16.40 0.81 6.33
C GLY A 356 15.92 0.40 7.70
N PHE A 357 15.76 1.40 8.55
CA PHE A 357 15.30 1.28 9.91
C PHE A 357 14.27 2.35 10.19
N ASP A 358 13.15 1.94 10.76
CA ASP A 358 12.24 2.86 11.43
C ASP A 358 12.84 3.18 12.81
N ILE A 359 13.15 4.46 13.04
CA ILE A 359 13.92 4.96 14.17
C ILE A 359 12.99 5.69 15.13
N PRO A 360 12.89 5.22 16.38
CA PRO A 360 12.02 5.83 17.37
C PRO A 360 12.50 7.22 17.80
N PRO A 361 11.58 8.10 18.26
CA PRO A 361 11.95 9.40 18.80
C PRO A 361 12.87 9.26 20.01
N GLY A 362 13.89 10.13 20.11
CA GLY A 362 14.85 10.05 21.20
C GLY A 362 16.01 11.05 21.13
N PRO A 363 16.63 11.37 22.29
CA PRO A 363 17.70 12.37 22.37
C PRO A 363 19.00 11.91 21.70
N ALA A 364 19.26 10.60 21.66
CA ALA A 364 20.41 10.02 20.98
C ALA A 364 20.15 8.54 20.65
N ASN A 365 20.01 8.25 19.36
CA ASN A 365 19.94 6.90 18.83
C ASN A 365 21.30 6.52 18.21
N GLN A 366 21.83 5.35 18.58
CA GLN A 366 23.07 4.80 18.01
C GLN A 366 22.82 3.41 17.43
N PHE A 367 23.26 3.21 16.20
CA PHE A 367 23.09 1.98 15.44
C PHE A 367 24.42 1.54 14.85
N TYR A 368 24.62 0.23 14.77
CA TYR A 368 25.75 -0.40 14.10
C TYR A 368 25.20 -1.38 13.08
N PHE A 369 25.73 -1.35 11.87
CA PHE A 369 25.36 -2.24 10.77
C PHE A 369 26.59 -3.05 10.40
N ASP A 370 26.47 -4.37 10.49
CA ASP A 370 27.57 -5.29 10.19
C ASP A 370 27.52 -5.70 8.72
N ARG A 371 26.42 -6.34 8.29
CA ARG A 371 26.23 -6.80 6.92
C ARG A 371 24.76 -7.04 6.58
N ILE A 372 24.45 -7.04 5.28
CA ILE A 372 23.22 -7.62 4.73
C ILE A 372 23.59 -8.88 3.96
N GLU A 373 22.78 -9.91 4.17
CA GLU A 373 22.94 -11.21 3.57
C GLU A 373 21.73 -11.49 2.69
N LEU A 374 21.97 -11.67 1.39
CA LEU A 374 21.00 -12.27 0.51
C LEU A 374 21.23 -13.77 0.54
N TYR A 375 20.19 -14.56 0.78
CA TYR A 375 20.37 -15.98 0.95
C TYR A 375 19.35 -16.83 0.17
N LEU A 376 19.81 -18.00 -0.29
CA LEU A 376 18.99 -19.05 -0.87
C LEU A 376 18.91 -20.24 0.10
N PRO A 377 17.73 -20.82 0.39
CA PRO A 377 17.61 -22.07 1.12
C PRO A 377 18.44 -23.19 0.49
N ARG A 378 18.97 -24.09 1.33
CA ARG A 378 19.73 -25.24 0.85
C ARG A 378 18.91 -26.06 -0.16
N ASP A 379 19.56 -26.48 -1.24
CA ASP A 379 19.01 -27.27 -2.35
C ASP A 379 18.03 -26.53 -3.28
N SER A 380 17.71 -25.26 -3.02
CA SER A 380 16.77 -24.49 -3.86
C SER A 380 17.33 -24.20 -5.27
N TRP A 381 18.66 -24.15 -5.42
CA TRP A 381 19.32 -24.00 -6.72
C TRP A 381 19.24 -25.24 -7.64
N LEU A 382 18.74 -26.38 -7.15
CA LEU A 382 18.59 -27.63 -7.92
C LEU A 382 17.25 -27.72 -8.67
N ARG A 383 16.32 -26.78 -8.43
CA ARG A 383 15.01 -26.76 -9.08
C ARG A 383 14.85 -25.45 -9.86
N GLU A 384 14.17 -25.53 -11.00
CA GLU A 384 13.70 -24.32 -11.66
C GLU A 384 12.63 -23.66 -10.81
N THR A 385 12.79 -22.36 -10.54
CA THR A 385 11.80 -21.57 -9.83
C THR A 385 10.59 -21.35 -10.71
N GLN A 386 9.42 -21.76 -10.24
CA GLN A 386 8.16 -21.30 -10.81
C GLN A 386 7.68 -20.05 -10.05
N PRO A 387 7.04 -19.09 -10.74
CA PRO A 387 6.33 -18.03 -10.06
C PRO A 387 5.36 -18.64 -9.03
N PRO A 388 5.34 -18.13 -7.80
CA PRO A 388 4.40 -18.59 -6.80
C PRO A 388 2.98 -18.27 -7.27
N LYS A 389 2.11 -19.29 -7.26
CA LYS A 389 0.72 -19.14 -7.70
C LYS A 389 -0.12 -18.50 -6.60
N ALA A 390 -1.14 -17.73 -6.98
CA ALA A 390 -2.07 -17.11 -6.01
C ALA A 390 -2.63 -18.12 -4.98
N SER A 391 -2.81 -19.39 -5.39
CA SER A 391 -3.28 -20.49 -4.55
C SER A 391 -2.29 -20.99 -3.49
N GLU A 392 -0.98 -20.75 -3.66
CA GLU A 392 0.09 -21.21 -2.77
C GLU A 392 0.25 -20.31 -1.53
N TYR A 393 -0.33 -19.11 -1.57
CA TYR A 393 -0.24 -18.15 -0.47
C TYR A 393 -1.21 -18.43 0.67
N GLY A 394 -2.15 -19.37 0.50
CA GLY A 394 -3.18 -19.75 1.47
C GLY A 394 -4.55 -19.13 1.15
N ARG A 395 -5.59 -19.56 1.87
CA ARG A 395 -7.00 -19.09 1.80
C ARG A 395 -7.18 -17.62 2.27
N PHE A 396 -6.21 -16.75 2.01
CA PHE A 396 -6.29 -15.31 2.30
C PHE A 396 -7.23 -14.59 1.33
N TRP A 397 -7.39 -15.20 0.16
CA TRP A 397 -8.54 -15.05 -0.70
C TRP A 397 -9.65 -15.84 -0.07
N LEU A 398 -10.73 -15.18 0.29
CA LEU A 398 -12.10 -15.70 0.40
C LEU A 398 -12.84 -14.80 1.40
N ALA A 399 -13.73 -13.95 0.88
CA ALA A 399 -15.10 -14.08 1.37
C ALA A 399 -15.43 -15.58 1.29
N PRO A 400 -15.95 -16.23 2.34
CA PRO A 400 -16.17 -17.67 2.31
C PRO A 400 -16.94 -18.02 1.04
N VAL A 401 -16.31 -18.82 0.16
CA VAL A 401 -17.01 -19.64 -0.81
C VAL A 401 -17.51 -20.80 0.04
N PRO A 402 -18.83 -20.88 0.30
CA PRO A 402 -19.35 -22.01 1.05
C PRO A 402 -19.03 -23.28 0.28
N ASN A 403 -18.57 -24.29 1.01
CA ASN A 403 -18.40 -25.62 0.46
C ASN A 403 -19.70 -26.10 -0.21
N GLY A 404 -19.63 -26.38 -1.51
CA GLY A 404 -20.47 -27.39 -2.13
C GLY A 404 -21.81 -26.91 -2.68
N ALA A 405 -21.77 -26.24 -3.83
CA ALA A 405 -22.74 -26.51 -4.88
C ALA A 405 -21.98 -26.67 -6.20
N ARG A 406 -22.10 -27.84 -6.84
CA ARG A 406 -21.78 -27.93 -8.26
C ARG A 406 -22.74 -26.98 -8.98
N PRO A 407 -22.27 -26.13 -9.91
CA PRO A 407 -23.17 -25.30 -10.69
C PRO A 407 -24.14 -26.22 -11.42
N THR A 408 -25.40 -26.21 -11.01
CA THR A 408 -26.49 -26.72 -11.83
C THR A 408 -26.95 -25.60 -12.74
N GLU A 409 -27.24 -25.97 -13.99
CA GLU A 409 -27.57 -25.07 -15.10
C GLU A 409 -28.63 -24.01 -14.74
N ASN A 410 -28.36 -22.77 -15.19
CA ASN A 410 -29.17 -21.55 -15.19
C ASN A 410 -29.35 -20.81 -13.85
N ASN A 411 -28.39 -19.95 -13.48
CA ASN A 411 -28.68 -18.76 -12.67
C ASN A 411 -27.64 -17.64 -12.92
N GLU A 412 -27.72 -16.97 -14.07
CA GLU A 412 -26.98 -15.72 -14.33
C GLU A 412 -27.22 -14.68 -13.22
N ASP A 413 -28.41 -14.68 -12.59
CA ASP A 413 -28.74 -13.76 -11.48
C ASP A 413 -27.92 -14.03 -10.20
N LEU A 414 -27.57 -15.29 -9.91
CA LEU A 414 -26.69 -15.61 -8.77
C LEU A 414 -25.24 -15.24 -9.07
N GLU A 415 -24.76 -15.49 -10.29
CA GLU A 415 -23.43 -15.08 -10.72
C GLU A 415 -23.27 -13.55 -10.70
N ASN A 416 -24.32 -12.80 -11.11
CA ASN A 416 -24.34 -11.35 -11.04
C ASN A 416 -24.34 -10.81 -9.59
N LEU A 417 -25.11 -11.43 -8.68
CA LEU A 417 -25.11 -11.07 -7.25
C LEU A 417 -23.77 -11.41 -6.57
N GLU A 418 -23.12 -12.52 -6.96
CA GLU A 418 -21.78 -12.87 -6.50
C GLU A 418 -20.70 -11.95 -7.05
N ALA A 419 -20.82 -11.50 -8.31
CA ALA A 419 -19.95 -10.47 -8.90
C ALA A 419 -20.12 -9.11 -8.20
N LEU A 420 -21.33 -8.73 -7.80
CA LEU A 420 -21.57 -7.53 -6.98
C LEU A 420 -20.95 -7.66 -5.59
N ARG A 421 -20.94 -8.86 -4.99
CA ARG A 421 -20.23 -9.15 -3.73
C ARG A 421 -18.71 -9.05 -3.88
N SER A 422 -18.16 -9.41 -5.04
CA SER A 422 -16.71 -9.33 -5.32
C SER A 422 -16.23 -7.91 -5.67
N MET A 423 -17.14 -6.97 -5.95
CA MET A 423 -16.84 -5.56 -6.27
C MET A 423 -16.35 -4.70 -5.08
N GLY A 424 -15.82 -5.29 -4.00
CA GLY A 424 -14.71 -4.61 -3.33
C GLY A 424 -14.58 -4.66 -1.82
N TYR A 425 -15.35 -5.43 -1.04
CA TYR A 425 -15.16 -5.39 0.42
C TYR A 425 -15.25 -6.74 1.15
N LEU A 426 -14.27 -6.95 2.01
CA LEU A 426 -14.16 -8.11 2.89
C LEU A 426 -15.04 -7.94 4.12
N GLY A 427 -15.85 -8.95 4.46
CA GLY A 427 -16.56 -9.01 5.75
C GLY A 427 -15.64 -9.32 6.94
N ALA A 428 -14.47 -9.89 6.67
CA ALA A 428 -13.46 -10.20 7.68
C ALA A 428 -12.05 -10.04 7.11
N VAL A 429 -11.10 -9.70 7.98
CA VAL A 429 -9.68 -9.44 7.67
C VAL A 429 -8.80 -10.21 8.63
N THR A 430 -7.55 -10.49 8.26
CA THR A 430 -6.61 -11.14 9.18
C THR A 430 -6.33 -10.23 10.37
N ALA A 431 -6.68 -10.69 11.56
CA ALA A 431 -6.42 -10.04 12.82
C ALA A 431 -4.90 -9.91 13.02
N SER A 432 -4.44 -8.70 13.29
CA SER A 432 -3.05 -8.45 13.68
C SER A 432 -2.80 -8.69 15.17
N HIS A 433 -3.84 -9.06 15.93
CA HIS A 433 -3.84 -9.22 17.38
C HIS A 433 -4.92 -10.18 17.87
N ALA A 434 -4.77 -10.69 19.10
CA ALA A 434 -5.78 -11.52 19.76
C ALA A 434 -6.90 -10.70 20.47
N TYR A 435 -6.80 -9.37 20.51
CA TYR A 435 -7.72 -8.49 21.24
C TYR A 435 -9.18 -8.60 20.77
N ASN A 436 -10.12 -8.51 21.72
CA ASN A 436 -11.55 -8.75 21.52
C ASN A 436 -12.36 -7.91 22.51
N GLY A 437 -13.35 -7.15 22.03
CA GLY A 437 -14.18 -6.26 22.84
C GLY A 437 -13.44 -5.00 23.26
N VAL A 438 -13.96 -4.32 24.28
CA VAL A 438 -13.36 -3.07 24.81
C VAL A 438 -12.06 -3.38 25.56
N GLN A 439 -10.93 -2.82 25.09
CA GLN A 439 -9.61 -3.01 25.70
C GLN A 439 -9.22 -1.86 26.61
N SER A 440 -9.64 -0.64 26.26
CA SER A 440 -9.37 0.58 27.01
C SER A 440 -10.63 1.41 27.11
N TYR A 441 -10.89 1.98 28.27
CA TYR A 441 -11.98 2.91 28.51
C TYR A 441 -11.68 3.77 29.75
N ASP A 442 -11.41 5.04 29.53
CA ASP A 442 -11.25 6.07 30.56
C ASP A 442 -12.55 6.91 30.65
N PRO A 443 -13.44 6.66 31.63
CA PRO A 443 -14.71 7.36 31.75
C PRO A 443 -14.57 8.85 32.12
N GLN A 444 -13.37 9.32 32.48
CA GLN A 444 -13.15 10.74 32.76
C GLN A 444 -12.84 11.54 31.49
N GLN A 445 -12.35 10.87 30.44
CA GLN A 445 -11.90 11.51 29.21
C GLN A 445 -12.70 11.10 27.98
N ALA A 446 -13.18 9.85 27.92
CA ALA A 446 -14.04 9.36 26.86
C ALA A 446 -15.41 10.05 26.91
N TRP A 447 -16.00 10.31 25.75
CA TRP A 447 -17.36 10.83 25.70
C TRP A 447 -18.37 9.71 25.97
N GLU A 448 -19.10 9.84 27.07
CA GLU A 448 -20.14 8.91 27.50
C GLU A 448 -21.32 8.82 26.51
N GLY A 449 -21.82 7.60 26.29
CA GLY A 449 -22.95 7.36 25.41
C GLY A 449 -23.20 5.89 25.11
N VAL A 450 -23.94 5.64 24.03
CA VAL A 450 -24.18 4.31 23.45
C VAL A 450 -23.59 4.25 22.04
N ASN A 451 -23.03 3.09 21.68
CA ASN A 451 -22.33 2.89 20.43
C ASN A 451 -23.19 2.05 19.48
N PHE A 452 -23.58 2.62 18.35
CA PHE A 452 -24.24 1.93 17.25
C PHE A 452 -23.16 1.41 16.28
N LEU A 453 -23.03 0.09 16.19
CA LEU A 453 -21.99 -0.63 15.48
C LEU A 453 -22.53 -1.23 14.18
N VAL A 454 -21.87 -0.92 13.07
CA VAL A 454 -22.04 -1.59 11.78
C VAL A 454 -20.75 -2.33 11.44
N SER A 455 -20.84 -3.65 11.23
CA SER A 455 -19.66 -4.49 11.00
C SER A 455 -19.95 -5.68 10.10
N GLY A 456 -18.90 -6.25 9.52
CA GLY A 456 -19.00 -7.33 8.53
C GLY A 456 -19.29 -8.73 9.08
N HIS A 457 -19.75 -8.84 10.33
CA HIS A 457 -19.96 -10.13 11.01
C HIS A 457 -21.23 -10.84 10.55
N GLY A 458 -22.24 -10.10 10.09
CA GLY A 458 -23.51 -10.66 9.65
C GLY A 458 -24.53 -9.59 9.28
N PRO A 459 -25.74 -10.01 8.87
CA PRO A 459 -26.81 -9.09 8.47
C PRO A 459 -27.60 -8.58 9.69
N GLU A 460 -26.87 -8.09 10.69
CA GLU A 460 -27.43 -7.54 11.93
C GLU A 460 -26.70 -6.24 12.32
N LEU A 461 -27.35 -5.45 13.15
CA LEU A 461 -26.83 -4.16 13.64
C LEU A 461 -26.86 -4.18 15.16
N LEU A 462 -25.82 -3.66 15.81
CA LEU A 462 -25.65 -3.76 17.25
C LEU A 462 -25.64 -2.37 17.90
N LEU A 463 -26.46 -2.19 18.94
CA LEU A 463 -26.29 -1.10 19.90
C LEU A 463 -25.60 -1.65 21.15
N MET A 464 -24.52 -1.04 21.61
CA MET A 464 -23.78 -1.47 22.79
C MET A 464 -23.44 -0.32 23.73
N ASP A 465 -23.24 -0.64 25.02
CA ASP A 465 -22.77 0.33 26.01
C ASP A 465 -21.27 0.64 25.84
N MET A 466 -20.72 1.54 26.68
CA MET A 466 -19.30 1.90 26.64
C MET A 466 -18.34 0.76 27.00
N LYS A 467 -18.85 -0.33 27.61
CA LYS A 467 -18.08 -1.54 27.96
C LYS A 467 -18.19 -2.63 26.89
N GLY A 468 -18.92 -2.38 25.81
CA GLY A 468 -19.16 -3.34 24.74
C GLY A 468 -20.24 -4.39 25.05
N ASN A 469 -21.07 -4.17 26.09
CA ASN A 469 -22.20 -5.06 26.33
C ASN A 469 -23.32 -4.74 25.33
N PRO A 470 -23.93 -5.75 24.68
CA PRO A 470 -25.05 -5.53 23.78
C PRO A 470 -26.26 -4.97 24.56
N LEU A 471 -26.83 -3.89 24.05
CA LEU A 471 -28.06 -3.26 24.55
C LEU A 471 -29.25 -3.59 23.67
N HIS A 472 -29.05 -3.66 22.35
CA HIS A 472 -30.10 -3.97 21.38
C HIS A 472 -29.50 -4.53 20.09
N LEU A 473 -30.24 -5.40 19.42
CA LEU A 473 -29.81 -6.06 18.19
C LEU A 473 -30.95 -6.02 17.17
N TRP A 474 -30.69 -5.43 16.00
CA TRP A 474 -31.60 -5.51 14.86
C TRP A 474 -31.21 -6.72 14.02
N GLN A 475 -31.94 -7.83 14.18
CA GLN A 475 -31.75 -9.03 13.35
C GLN A 475 -32.71 -8.99 12.16
N CYS A 476 -32.19 -9.19 10.95
CA CYS A 476 -33.04 -9.25 9.76
C CYS A 476 -33.99 -10.46 9.79
N ASN A 477 -35.29 -10.17 9.71
CA ASN A 477 -36.31 -11.19 9.49
C ASN A 477 -36.54 -11.44 7.99
N PHE A 478 -35.73 -12.30 7.37
CA PHE A 478 -35.86 -12.64 5.94
C PHE A 478 -37.15 -13.39 5.58
N ASP A 479 -37.92 -13.85 6.57
CA ASP A 479 -39.23 -14.47 6.37
C ASP A 479 -40.37 -13.46 6.35
N HIS A 480 -40.08 -12.18 6.54
CA HIS A 480 -41.04 -11.10 6.47
C HIS A 480 -41.67 -10.98 5.07
N PRO A 481 -43.00 -10.73 4.95
CA PRO A 481 -43.69 -10.65 3.65
C PRO A 481 -43.17 -9.57 2.70
N LEU A 482 -42.55 -8.51 3.22
CA LEU A 482 -41.97 -7.44 2.41
C LEU A 482 -40.58 -7.79 1.85
N TRP A 483 -39.97 -8.89 2.29
CA TRP A 483 -38.68 -9.31 1.75
C TRP A 483 -38.85 -9.88 0.33
N PRO A 484 -38.18 -9.32 -0.69
CA PRO A 484 -38.37 -9.71 -2.09
C PRO A 484 -37.59 -10.99 -2.41
N LYS A 485 -38.05 -12.14 -1.88
CA LYS A 485 -37.39 -13.46 -1.99
C LYS A 485 -37.04 -13.89 -3.42
N GLU A 486 -37.78 -13.42 -4.41
CA GLU A 486 -37.55 -13.74 -5.83
C GLU A 486 -36.33 -13.01 -6.41
N VAL A 487 -35.99 -11.82 -5.90
CA VAL A 487 -34.86 -11.00 -6.35
C VAL A 487 -33.66 -11.17 -5.42
N LEU A 488 -33.91 -11.29 -4.12
CA LEU A 488 -32.90 -11.43 -3.08
C LEU A 488 -33.18 -12.70 -2.26
N PRO A 489 -32.58 -13.84 -2.63
CA PRO A 489 -32.74 -15.08 -1.88
C PRO A 489 -32.32 -14.88 -0.41
N ALA A 490 -33.09 -15.42 0.54
CA ALA A 490 -32.80 -15.27 1.96
C ALA A 490 -31.42 -15.85 2.33
N ASP A 491 -31.02 -16.96 1.70
CA ASP A 491 -29.74 -17.62 1.95
C ASP A 491 -28.55 -16.74 1.54
N PHE A 492 -28.70 -15.95 0.47
CA PHE A 492 -27.69 -14.97 0.06
C PHE A 492 -27.44 -13.96 1.19
N MET A 493 -28.50 -13.35 1.72
CA MET A 493 -28.36 -12.36 2.79
C MET A 493 -27.86 -12.92 4.11
N ARG A 494 -28.20 -14.18 4.45
CA ARG A 494 -27.67 -14.85 5.65
C ARG A 494 -26.15 -15.00 5.62
N SER A 495 -25.53 -14.94 4.43
CA SER A 495 -24.08 -14.98 4.23
C SER A 495 -23.45 -13.59 3.97
N SER A 496 -24.23 -12.53 4.15
CA SER A 496 -23.85 -11.14 3.88
C SER A 496 -23.88 -10.30 5.16
N PHE A 497 -23.68 -8.99 5.03
CA PHE A 497 -23.63 -8.04 6.14
C PHE A 497 -24.08 -6.65 5.70
N TRP A 498 -24.60 -5.86 6.64
CA TRP A 498 -24.89 -4.46 6.36
C TRP A 498 -23.58 -3.68 6.20
N ARG A 499 -23.53 -2.82 5.17
CA ARG A 499 -22.36 -2.00 4.89
C ARG A 499 -22.41 -0.72 5.70
N ARG A 500 -23.56 -0.04 5.68
CA ARG A 500 -23.86 1.11 6.54
C ARG A 500 -25.30 1.10 7.00
N ALA A 501 -25.53 1.78 8.12
CA ALA A 501 -26.85 1.98 8.65
C ALA A 501 -26.93 3.31 9.40
N LEU A 502 -28.12 3.91 9.40
CA LEU A 502 -28.46 5.09 10.17
C LEU A 502 -29.58 4.74 11.14
N LEU A 503 -29.40 5.16 12.40
CA LEU A 503 -30.36 4.96 13.49
C LEU A 503 -31.22 6.22 13.66
N TYR A 504 -32.54 6.06 13.66
CA TYR A 504 -33.49 7.12 13.97
C TYR A 504 -33.73 7.22 15.49
N PRO A 505 -34.17 8.40 15.99
CA PRO A 505 -34.49 8.57 17.41
C PRO A 505 -35.60 7.65 17.94
N ASN A 506 -36.46 7.11 17.07
CA ASN A 506 -37.53 6.18 17.43
C ASN A 506 -37.08 4.70 17.45
N GLY A 507 -35.83 4.42 17.10
CA GLY A 507 -35.25 3.07 17.04
C GLY A 507 -35.33 2.41 15.66
N ASP A 508 -35.98 3.05 14.67
CA ASP A 508 -35.94 2.58 13.30
C ASP A 508 -34.53 2.72 12.72
N VAL A 509 -34.20 1.88 11.75
CA VAL A 509 -32.92 1.93 11.05
C VAL A 509 -33.14 1.92 9.54
N VAL A 510 -32.33 2.68 8.80
CA VAL A 510 -32.19 2.52 7.35
C VAL A 510 -30.80 1.99 7.09
N ALA A 511 -30.70 0.85 6.39
CA ALA A 511 -29.45 0.14 6.16
C ALA A 511 -29.25 -0.15 4.67
N VAL A 512 -28.00 -0.07 4.24
CA VAL A 512 -27.56 -0.37 2.87
C VAL A 512 -26.61 -1.55 2.88
N LEU A 513 -26.86 -2.48 1.97
CA LEU A 513 -25.87 -3.46 1.52
C LEU A 513 -25.46 -3.02 0.12
N ASP A 514 -24.19 -2.63 -0.01
CA ASP A 514 -23.63 -1.99 -1.20
C ASP A 514 -23.99 -2.74 -2.47
N TYR A 515 -24.47 -1.95 -3.43
CA TYR A 515 -24.89 -2.32 -4.76
C TYR A 515 -26.02 -3.35 -4.86
N ILE A 516 -26.70 -3.68 -3.76
CA ILE A 516 -27.69 -4.76 -3.72
C ILE A 516 -29.04 -4.29 -3.18
N VAL A 517 -29.08 -3.65 -2.01
CA VAL A 517 -30.35 -3.32 -1.35
C VAL A 517 -30.24 -2.17 -0.35
N LEU A 518 -31.27 -1.33 -0.36
CA LEU A 518 -31.59 -0.38 0.71
C LEU A 518 -32.84 -0.87 1.44
N ALA A 519 -32.81 -0.93 2.76
CA ALA A 519 -33.95 -1.37 3.56
C ALA A 519 -34.17 -0.47 4.77
N LYS A 520 -35.44 -0.30 5.15
CA LYS A 520 -35.82 0.31 6.42
C LYS A 520 -36.46 -0.72 7.32
N MET A 521 -36.01 -0.77 8.57
CA MET A 521 -36.51 -1.67 9.59
C MET A 521 -36.98 -0.88 10.81
N ASP A 522 -38.00 -1.37 11.48
CA ASP A 522 -38.36 -0.88 12.80
C ASP A 522 -37.34 -1.34 13.86
N LYS A 523 -37.51 -0.84 15.08
CA LYS A 523 -36.67 -1.23 16.22
C LYS A 523 -36.62 -2.73 16.51
N ASP A 524 -37.61 -3.51 16.07
CA ASP A 524 -37.67 -4.95 16.33
C ASP A 524 -37.09 -5.77 15.16
N GLY A 525 -36.56 -5.10 14.12
CA GLY A 525 -35.98 -5.74 12.93
C GLY A 525 -37.01 -6.14 11.87
N ASN A 526 -38.27 -5.71 11.99
CA ASN A 526 -39.27 -5.94 10.94
C ASN A 526 -39.10 -4.91 9.83
N PHE A 527 -39.18 -5.36 8.58
CA PHE A 527 -39.07 -4.46 7.44
C PHE A 527 -40.30 -3.55 7.35
N ILE A 528 -40.05 -2.25 7.23
CA ILE A 528 -41.04 -1.23 6.86
C ILE A 528 -41.12 -1.17 5.33
N TRP A 529 -39.97 -1.18 4.66
CA TRP A 529 -39.85 -1.33 3.21
C TRP A 529 -38.47 -1.88 2.82
N VAL A 530 -38.37 -2.48 1.63
CA VAL A 530 -37.15 -3.02 1.04
C VAL A 530 -37.06 -2.58 -0.42
N LYS A 531 -35.90 -2.08 -0.84
CA LYS A 531 -35.64 -1.58 -2.20
C LYS A 531 -34.39 -2.27 -2.77
N PRO A 532 -34.56 -3.38 -3.52
CA PRO A 532 -33.47 -3.94 -4.30
C PRO A 532 -32.98 -2.91 -5.31
N GLY A 533 -31.67 -2.78 -5.41
CA GLY A 533 -31.05 -1.86 -6.34
C GLY A 533 -29.61 -1.51 -5.94
N PRO A 534 -28.86 -0.91 -6.85
CA PRO A 534 -27.45 -0.56 -6.68
C PRO A 534 -27.21 0.65 -5.77
N TYR A 535 -27.85 0.69 -4.59
CA TYR A 535 -27.59 1.66 -3.52
C TYR A 535 -26.26 1.35 -2.84
N HIS A 536 -25.46 2.34 -2.48
CA HIS A 536 -24.13 2.07 -1.93
C HIS A 536 -23.62 3.12 -0.94
N HIS A 537 -22.68 2.67 -0.10
CA HIS A 537 -21.88 3.38 0.87
C HIS A 537 -22.64 4.18 1.94
N LYS A 538 -23.12 5.39 1.67
CA LYS A 538 -23.54 6.34 2.73
C LYS A 538 -24.97 6.83 2.55
N ILE A 539 -25.64 7.03 3.68
CA ILE A 539 -27.00 7.57 3.80
C ILE A 539 -26.91 8.82 4.69
N ASP A 540 -27.59 9.89 4.30
CA ASP A 540 -27.82 11.08 5.12
C ASP A 540 -29.31 11.46 5.09
N ILE A 541 -29.80 12.10 6.16
CA ILE A 541 -31.22 12.41 6.35
C ILE A 541 -31.42 13.92 6.46
N ALA A 542 -32.26 14.47 5.58
CA ALA A 542 -32.63 15.87 5.64
C ALA A 542 -33.57 16.16 6.82
N GLU A 543 -33.67 17.44 7.22
CA GLU A 543 -34.56 17.89 8.31
C GLU A 543 -36.04 17.51 8.09
N ASN A 544 -36.47 17.37 6.84
CA ASN A 544 -37.83 16.98 6.47
C ASN A 544 -38.05 15.44 6.43
N GLY A 545 -37.00 14.66 6.69
CA GLY A 545 -37.03 13.19 6.66
C GLY A 545 -36.69 12.55 5.30
N ASP A 546 -36.40 13.34 4.27
CA ASP A 546 -35.95 12.81 2.98
C ASP A 546 -34.58 12.12 3.13
N ILE A 547 -34.43 11.00 2.44
CA ILE A 547 -33.27 10.12 2.51
C ILE A 547 -32.38 10.40 1.32
N TYR A 548 -31.15 10.84 1.58
CA TYR A 548 -30.11 11.05 0.57
C TYR A 548 -29.15 9.87 0.61
N THR A 549 -28.93 9.23 -0.53
CA THR A 549 -28.05 8.07 -0.65
C THR A 549 -27.30 8.10 -1.97
N LEU A 550 -26.24 7.31 -2.07
CA LEU A 550 -25.58 7.06 -3.35
C LEU A 550 -26.22 5.86 -4.05
N TYR A 551 -26.21 5.91 -5.38
CA TYR A 551 -26.77 4.89 -6.27
C TYR A 551 -25.93 4.79 -7.53
N ALA A 552 -25.77 3.60 -8.11
CA ALA A 552 -24.92 3.41 -9.28
C ALA A 552 -25.65 2.77 -10.46
N GLU A 553 -25.31 3.13 -11.70
CA GLU A 553 -25.84 2.47 -12.90
C GLU A 553 -24.74 2.21 -13.93
N LYS A 554 -24.77 1.05 -14.59
CA LYS A 554 -24.00 0.83 -15.81
C LYS A 554 -24.58 1.70 -16.93
N LYS A 555 -23.74 2.53 -17.54
CA LYS A 555 -24.15 3.37 -18.68
C LYS A 555 -23.07 3.46 -19.73
N VAL A 556 -23.49 3.45 -21.00
CA VAL A 556 -22.63 3.85 -22.11
C VAL A 556 -22.24 5.32 -21.93
N HIS A 557 -20.93 5.60 -21.96
CA HIS A 557 -20.39 6.94 -21.82
C HIS A 557 -19.50 7.28 -23.04
N PRO A 558 -19.48 8.53 -23.55
CA PRO A 558 -18.65 8.88 -24.70
C PRO A 558 -17.14 8.61 -24.54
N GLU A 559 -16.66 8.64 -23.29
CA GLU A 559 -15.25 8.35 -22.93
C GLU A 559 -14.97 6.86 -22.71
N SER A 560 -15.99 5.97 -22.74
CA SER A 560 -15.74 4.53 -22.68
C SER A 560 -15.29 4.01 -24.05
N GLU A 561 -14.38 3.04 -24.08
CA GLU A 561 -14.01 2.36 -25.32
C GLU A 561 -15.27 1.72 -25.95
N PHE A 562 -15.33 1.65 -27.29
CA PHE A 562 -16.53 1.21 -28.02
C PHE A 562 -17.04 -0.17 -27.54
N GLY A 563 -18.04 -0.17 -26.65
CA GLY A 563 -18.70 -1.37 -26.14
C GLY A 563 -18.78 -1.47 -24.61
N ASP A 564 -18.01 -0.68 -23.86
CA ASP A 564 -17.99 -0.76 -22.39
C ASP A 564 -19.05 0.17 -21.75
N GLU A 565 -19.70 -0.34 -20.69
CA GLU A 565 -20.65 0.40 -19.85
C GLU A 565 -20.06 0.64 -18.45
N PRO A 566 -19.37 1.78 -18.22
CA PRO A 566 -18.89 2.15 -16.89
C PRO A 566 -20.00 2.22 -15.85
N LEU A 567 -19.62 1.98 -14.59
CA LEU A 567 -20.47 2.21 -13.43
C LEU A 567 -20.44 3.71 -13.08
N VAL A 568 -21.60 4.35 -13.22
CA VAL A 568 -21.79 5.79 -13.00
C VAL A 568 -22.53 6.02 -11.70
N ASP A 569 -21.98 6.87 -10.83
CA ASP A 569 -22.58 7.22 -9.55
C ASP A 569 -23.60 8.36 -9.64
N TYR A 570 -24.61 8.27 -8.77
CA TYR A 570 -25.69 9.21 -8.61
C TYR A 570 -25.86 9.59 -7.15
N ILE A 571 -26.22 10.86 -6.92
CA ILE A 571 -26.97 11.24 -5.73
C ILE A 571 -28.42 10.85 -5.99
N MET A 572 -29.02 10.09 -5.08
CA MET A 572 -30.44 9.71 -5.12
C MET A 572 -31.15 10.19 -3.87
N VAL A 573 -32.33 10.79 -4.04
CA VAL A 573 -33.17 11.28 -2.94
C VAL A 573 -34.48 10.53 -2.94
N LEU A 574 -34.84 9.99 -1.77
CA LEU A 574 -36.06 9.25 -1.53
C LEU A 574 -36.90 9.96 -0.46
N ASN A 575 -38.22 9.80 -0.51
CA ASN A 575 -39.07 10.16 0.63
C ASN A 575 -38.95 9.12 1.76
N THR A 576 -39.67 9.34 2.86
CA THR A 576 -39.67 8.43 4.03
C THR A 576 -40.20 7.02 3.75
N ASP A 577 -40.95 6.85 2.66
CA ASP A 577 -41.54 5.58 2.20
C ASP A 577 -40.62 4.86 1.19
N GLY A 578 -39.44 5.43 0.92
CA GLY A 578 -38.45 4.88 0.00
C GLY A 578 -38.81 5.04 -1.48
N GLU A 579 -39.69 5.99 -1.82
CA GLU A 579 -39.99 6.34 -3.21
C GLU A 579 -38.99 7.38 -3.73
N GLU A 580 -38.47 7.18 -4.93
CA GLU A 580 -37.54 8.12 -5.56
C GLU A 580 -38.22 9.45 -5.86
N LEU A 581 -37.64 10.54 -5.35
CA LEU A 581 -38.04 11.91 -5.65
C LEU A 581 -37.27 12.45 -6.85
N TRP A 582 -35.95 12.27 -6.84
CA TRP A 582 -35.06 12.64 -7.93
C TRP A 582 -33.68 11.99 -7.75
N ARG A 583 -32.89 12.01 -8.83
CA ARG A 583 -31.48 11.64 -8.82
C ARG A 583 -30.64 12.51 -9.76
N LEU A 584 -29.34 12.62 -9.48
CA LEU A 584 -28.39 13.44 -10.23
C LEU A 584 -27.10 12.65 -10.48
N SER A 585 -26.67 12.57 -11.75
CA SER A 585 -25.40 11.96 -12.13
C SER A 585 -24.23 12.81 -11.64
N LEU A 586 -23.29 12.19 -10.94
CA LEU A 586 -22.08 12.87 -10.46
C LEU A 586 -21.07 13.12 -11.59
N ILE A 587 -21.07 12.30 -12.64
CA ILE A 587 -20.29 12.56 -13.85
C ILE A 587 -20.87 13.78 -14.59
N GLU A 588 -22.20 13.85 -14.77
CA GLU A 588 -22.86 15.02 -15.39
C GLU A 588 -22.58 16.30 -14.58
N ALA A 589 -22.58 16.21 -13.25
CA ALA A 589 -22.25 17.33 -12.38
C ALA A 589 -20.80 17.81 -12.54
N LEU A 590 -19.84 16.90 -12.76
CA LEU A 590 -18.45 17.23 -13.07
C LEU A 590 -18.32 17.87 -14.46
N GLU A 591 -18.96 17.29 -15.48
CA GLU A 591 -18.97 17.81 -16.86
C GLU A 591 -19.52 19.25 -16.93
N ASN A 592 -20.56 19.53 -16.14
CA ASN A 592 -21.19 20.84 -16.05
C ASN A 592 -20.41 21.85 -15.18
N SER A 593 -19.16 21.58 -14.82
CA SER A 593 -18.39 22.38 -13.88
C SER A 593 -17.01 22.77 -14.37
N TYR A 594 -16.37 23.69 -13.65
CA TYR A 594 -14.94 24.01 -13.83
C TYR A 594 -14.03 22.78 -13.59
N TYR A 595 -14.53 21.76 -12.90
CA TYR A 595 -13.79 20.56 -12.50
C TYR A 595 -13.90 19.40 -13.51
N ALA A 596 -14.54 19.60 -14.67
CA ALA A 596 -14.60 18.60 -15.74
C ALA A 596 -13.26 17.93 -16.10
N PRO A 597 -12.09 18.63 -16.09
CA PRO A 597 -10.81 18.00 -16.38
C PRO A 597 -10.40 16.84 -15.45
N VAL A 598 -11.00 16.71 -14.26
CA VAL A 598 -10.80 15.55 -13.37
C VAL A 598 -11.15 14.23 -14.07
N LEU A 599 -12.13 14.25 -14.99
CA LEU A 599 -12.57 13.07 -15.73
C LEU A 599 -11.48 12.51 -16.65
N HIS A 600 -10.57 13.34 -17.17
CA HIS A 600 -9.54 12.90 -18.13
C HIS A 600 -8.50 11.94 -17.52
N SER A 601 -8.37 11.91 -16.19
CA SER A 601 -7.46 11.01 -15.48
C SER A 601 -8.12 9.73 -14.97
N LEU A 602 -9.41 9.52 -15.27
CA LEU A 602 -10.18 8.40 -14.73
C LEU A 602 -10.30 7.25 -15.73
N ASN A 603 -10.41 6.04 -15.17
CA ASN A 603 -10.64 4.83 -15.95
C ASN A 603 -12.14 4.60 -16.15
N PHE A 604 -12.59 4.72 -17.40
CA PHE A 604 -13.99 4.52 -17.80
C PHE A 604 -14.36 3.07 -18.15
N LYS A 605 -13.51 2.08 -17.84
CA LYS A 605 -13.81 0.66 -18.09
C LYS A 605 -14.75 0.05 -17.04
N HIS A 606 -14.66 0.51 -15.80
CA HIS A 606 -15.37 -0.08 -14.65
C HIS A 606 -15.97 1.00 -13.74
N ASP A 607 -15.59 0.99 -12.45
CA ASP A 607 -16.02 1.95 -11.44
C ASP A 607 -15.23 3.26 -11.57
N VAL A 608 -15.92 4.33 -11.98
CA VAL A 608 -15.28 5.57 -12.44
C VAL A 608 -14.91 6.48 -11.28
N LEU A 609 -15.89 6.80 -10.41
CA LEU A 609 -15.71 7.76 -9.32
C LEU A 609 -15.55 7.07 -7.97
N HIS A 610 -16.19 5.92 -7.79
CA HIS A 610 -16.30 5.22 -6.51
C HIS A 610 -16.68 6.19 -5.38
N THR A 611 -17.78 6.91 -5.56
CA THR A 611 -18.24 7.88 -4.57
C THR A 611 -18.65 7.13 -3.31
N ASN A 612 -18.09 7.52 -2.17
CA ASN A 612 -18.19 6.74 -0.93
C ASN A 612 -18.80 7.50 0.25
N SER A 613 -19.16 8.77 0.06
CA SER A 613 -19.74 9.60 1.10
C SER A 613 -20.65 10.67 0.53
N ILE A 614 -21.67 11.02 1.31
CA ILE A 614 -22.65 12.08 1.05
C ILE A 614 -22.98 12.77 2.37
N GLN A 615 -23.02 14.10 2.38
CA GLN A 615 -23.49 14.91 3.51
C GLN A 615 -24.27 16.12 2.97
N ILE A 616 -25.47 16.36 3.51
CA ILE A 616 -26.28 17.53 3.21
C ILE A 616 -25.75 18.70 4.05
N LEU A 617 -25.38 19.80 3.38
CA LEU A 617 -24.87 20.98 4.06
C LEU A 617 -26.02 21.76 4.69
N ASP A 618 -25.82 22.16 5.94
CA ASP A 618 -26.76 22.95 6.74
C ASP A 618 -26.62 24.48 6.53
N GLY A 619 -25.62 24.91 5.77
CA GLY A 619 -25.27 26.31 5.57
C GLY A 619 -24.06 26.78 6.38
N THR A 620 -23.44 25.88 7.15
CA THR A 620 -22.16 26.15 7.81
C THR A 620 -21.13 26.55 6.74
N LEU A 621 -20.46 27.69 6.96
CA LEU A 621 -19.57 28.40 6.03
C LEU A 621 -20.20 29.17 4.85
N ALA A 622 -21.52 29.17 4.67
CA ALA A 622 -22.14 29.78 3.49
C ALA A 622 -21.81 31.27 3.28
N GLU A 623 -21.59 32.02 4.37
CA GLU A 623 -21.21 33.44 4.31
C GLU A 623 -19.80 33.66 3.74
N GLN A 624 -18.87 32.74 4.01
CA GLN A 624 -17.49 32.85 3.55
C GLN A 624 -17.24 32.05 2.26
N LEU A 625 -17.92 30.91 2.09
CA LEU A 625 -17.91 30.06 0.91
C LEU A 625 -19.35 29.85 0.43
N PRO A 626 -19.84 30.64 -0.57
CA PRO A 626 -21.20 30.52 -1.08
C PRO A 626 -21.59 29.13 -1.59
N ALA A 627 -20.59 28.33 -1.99
CA ALA A 627 -20.77 26.93 -2.38
C ALA A 627 -21.29 26.05 -1.22
N PHE A 628 -21.12 26.45 0.04
CA PHE A 628 -21.55 25.70 1.22
C PHE A 628 -22.93 26.13 1.74
N LYS A 629 -23.75 26.80 0.91
CA LYS A 629 -25.13 27.15 1.26
C LYS A 629 -25.96 25.91 1.64
N LYS A 630 -26.95 26.12 2.50
CA LYS A 630 -27.88 25.07 2.94
C LYS A 630 -28.52 24.36 1.75
N GLY A 631 -28.52 23.02 1.77
CA GLY A 631 -29.08 22.15 0.74
C GLY A 631 -28.11 21.77 -0.39
N ASN A 632 -26.92 22.36 -0.45
CA ASN A 632 -25.83 21.80 -1.25
C ASN A 632 -25.30 20.53 -0.59
N ILE A 633 -24.61 19.69 -1.37
CA ILE A 633 -24.29 18.32 -0.96
C ILE A 633 -22.78 18.11 -1.07
N LEU A 634 -22.13 17.80 0.04
CA LEU A 634 -20.74 17.39 0.09
C LEU A 634 -20.63 15.90 -0.29
N VAL A 635 -19.75 15.57 -1.22
CA VAL A 635 -19.48 14.21 -1.67
C VAL A 635 -17.99 13.91 -1.69
N CYS A 636 -17.66 12.63 -1.56
CA CYS A 636 -16.29 12.13 -1.62
C CYS A 636 -16.15 11.12 -2.74
N MET A 637 -15.37 11.48 -3.77
CA MET A 637 -15.07 10.64 -4.93
C MET A 637 -13.71 9.98 -4.69
N HIS A 638 -13.74 8.68 -4.38
CA HIS A 638 -12.58 7.94 -3.91
C HIS A 638 -11.50 7.78 -4.99
N GLN A 639 -11.87 7.38 -6.22
CA GLN A 639 -10.92 7.15 -7.31
C GLN A 639 -10.06 8.40 -7.62
N PRO A 640 -10.64 9.58 -7.89
CA PRO A 640 -9.87 10.79 -8.13
C PRO A 640 -9.22 11.39 -6.88
N SER A 641 -9.42 10.80 -5.69
CA SER A 641 -9.05 11.42 -4.40
C SER A 641 -9.58 12.86 -4.27
N PHE A 642 -10.85 13.05 -4.60
CA PHE A 642 -11.46 14.37 -4.77
C PHE A 642 -12.71 14.51 -3.89
N ILE A 643 -12.76 15.61 -3.13
CA ILE A 643 -13.94 15.99 -2.36
C ILE A 643 -14.59 17.17 -3.06
N ALA A 644 -15.91 17.14 -3.19
CA ALA A 644 -16.67 18.09 -3.97
C ALA A 644 -17.94 18.53 -3.25
N VAL A 645 -18.40 19.75 -3.51
CA VAL A 645 -19.74 20.22 -3.15
C VAL A 645 -20.57 20.37 -4.42
N ILE A 646 -21.72 19.73 -4.44
CA ILE A 646 -22.68 19.70 -5.53
C ILE A 646 -23.82 20.68 -5.23
N ASP A 647 -24.15 21.53 -6.20
CA ASP A 647 -25.41 22.28 -6.19
C ASP A 647 -26.44 21.51 -7.05
N PRO A 648 -27.45 20.88 -6.43
CA PRO A 648 -28.41 20.06 -7.16
C PRO A 648 -29.30 20.88 -8.11
N ALA A 649 -29.51 22.17 -7.85
CA ALA A 649 -30.30 23.04 -8.72
C ALA A 649 -29.53 23.40 -10.00
N LEU A 650 -28.21 23.58 -9.88
CA LEU A 650 -27.32 23.82 -11.02
C LEU A 650 -26.85 22.53 -11.72
N LYS A 651 -27.03 21.37 -11.07
CA LYS A 651 -26.48 20.09 -11.51
C LYS A 651 -24.98 20.19 -11.81
N SER A 652 -24.25 20.81 -10.90
CA SER A 652 -22.84 21.16 -11.11
C SER A 652 -22.04 21.09 -9.82
N VAL A 653 -20.77 20.71 -9.92
CA VAL A 653 -19.79 20.89 -8.85
C VAL A 653 -19.49 22.38 -8.67
N VAL A 654 -19.79 22.92 -7.49
CA VAL A 654 -19.61 24.35 -7.17
C VAL A 654 -18.39 24.63 -6.28
N TRP A 655 -17.79 23.59 -5.72
CA TRP A 655 -16.51 23.64 -5.01
C TRP A 655 -15.87 22.25 -5.04
N GLY A 656 -14.55 22.18 -5.01
CA GLY A 656 -13.84 20.91 -4.89
C GLY A 656 -12.36 21.05 -4.57
N GLN A 657 -11.80 20.00 -3.96
CA GLN A 657 -10.44 19.96 -3.43
C GLN A 657 -9.83 18.55 -3.60
N SER A 658 -8.54 18.50 -3.87
CA SER A 658 -7.70 17.29 -3.87
C SER A 658 -6.27 17.62 -3.42
N GLY A 659 -5.40 16.61 -3.42
CA GLY A 659 -3.94 16.75 -3.29
C GLY A 659 -3.41 16.70 -1.85
N MET A 660 -4.25 16.89 -0.83
CA MET A 660 -3.85 16.77 0.58
C MET A 660 -3.96 15.34 1.11
N TRP A 661 -4.66 14.44 0.42
CA TRP A 661 -5.04 13.09 0.83
C TRP A 661 -5.03 12.15 -0.37
N LEU A 662 -5.07 10.84 -0.11
CA LEU A 662 -5.20 9.81 -1.13
C LEU A 662 -6.23 8.77 -0.70
N TYR A 663 -7.14 8.45 -1.61
CA TYR A 663 -8.24 7.51 -1.40
C TYR A 663 -9.07 7.88 -0.16
N PRO A 664 -9.58 9.13 -0.07
CA PRO A 664 -10.26 9.63 1.11
C PRO A 664 -11.60 8.92 1.34
N HIS A 665 -12.01 8.88 2.60
CA HIS A 665 -13.31 8.45 3.06
C HIS A 665 -13.88 9.46 4.06
N GLU A 666 -15.21 9.58 4.05
CA GLU A 666 -16.00 10.33 5.02
C GLU A 666 -15.47 11.73 5.36
N PRO A 667 -15.46 12.67 4.40
CA PRO A 667 -15.37 14.07 4.75
C PRO A 667 -16.60 14.46 5.58
N VAL A 668 -16.35 15.07 6.73
CA VAL A 668 -17.40 15.61 7.61
C VAL A 668 -17.12 17.08 7.86
N LEU A 669 -18.05 17.95 7.45
CA LEU A 669 -18.04 19.34 7.86
C LEU A 669 -18.52 19.43 9.32
N ALA A 670 -17.65 19.93 10.20
CA ALA A 670 -17.94 20.15 11.60
C ALA A 670 -18.68 21.49 11.81
N ALA A 671 -19.37 21.62 12.95
CA ALA A 671 -20.18 22.79 13.27
C ALA A 671 -19.37 24.10 13.44
N ASP A 672 -18.07 24.02 13.70
CA ASP A 672 -17.16 25.16 13.77
C ASP A 672 -16.59 25.56 12.40
N GLY A 673 -16.98 24.85 11.33
CA GLY A 673 -16.55 25.10 9.97
C GLY A 673 -15.24 24.44 9.56
N THR A 674 -14.62 23.62 10.42
CA THR A 674 -13.52 22.75 9.99
C THR A 674 -14.07 21.52 9.27
N MET A 675 -13.22 20.85 8.48
CA MET A 675 -13.58 19.60 7.83
C MET A 675 -12.62 18.51 8.24
N MET A 676 -13.19 17.38 8.65
CA MET A 676 -12.45 16.16 8.99
C MET A 676 -12.51 15.17 7.85
N ILE A 677 -11.42 14.46 7.57
CA ILE A 677 -11.34 13.44 6.52
C ILE A 677 -10.56 12.24 7.04
N PHE A 678 -11.04 11.04 6.70
CA PHE A 678 -10.29 9.81 6.81
C PHE A 678 -9.46 9.61 5.52
N ASP A 679 -8.15 9.66 5.63
CA ASP A 679 -7.19 9.53 4.53
C ASP A 679 -6.51 8.15 4.63
N ASN A 680 -6.97 7.20 3.82
CA ASN A 680 -6.58 5.79 3.96
C ASN A 680 -5.09 5.55 3.81
N HIS A 681 -4.43 6.33 2.97
CA HIS A 681 -3.03 6.16 2.64
C HIS A 681 -2.12 7.21 3.27
N GLY A 682 -2.69 8.14 4.05
CA GLY A 682 -1.95 9.20 4.70
C GLY A 682 -1.21 10.11 3.70
N PRO A 683 -0.26 10.93 4.16
CA PRO A 683 0.64 11.62 3.25
C PRO A 683 1.59 10.59 2.64
N GLN A 684 1.24 10.03 1.48
CA GLN A 684 2.23 9.33 0.67
C GLN A 684 3.25 10.36 0.20
N TRP A 685 4.41 10.38 0.84
CA TRP A 685 5.54 11.07 0.23
C TRP A 685 6.04 10.19 -0.91
N ASN A 686 6.15 10.76 -2.11
CA ASN A 686 6.55 10.10 -3.37
C ASN A 686 7.86 9.29 -3.32
N TYR A 687 8.58 9.29 -2.20
CA TYR A 687 9.88 8.64 -2.06
C TYR A 687 9.92 7.51 -1.02
N MET A 688 8.99 7.40 -0.07
CA MET A 688 9.16 6.47 1.08
C MET A 688 7.88 5.87 1.69
N ASN A 689 6.70 5.97 1.05
CA ASN A 689 5.46 5.21 1.33
C ASN A 689 5.39 4.39 2.65
N ARG A 690 5.27 5.06 3.81
CA ARG A 690 4.75 4.41 5.01
C ARG A 690 3.25 4.21 4.82
N LEU A 691 2.79 2.96 4.73
CA LEU A 691 1.36 2.67 4.81
C LEU A 691 0.89 2.97 6.24
N ALA A 692 0.29 4.15 6.41
CA ALA A 692 -0.46 4.53 7.58
C ALA A 692 -1.68 5.29 7.12
N SER A 693 -2.82 5.01 7.74
CA SER A 693 -3.97 5.90 7.57
C SER A 693 -3.74 7.16 8.39
N ARG A 694 -4.43 8.22 7.98
CA ARG A 694 -4.43 9.49 8.67
C ARG A 694 -5.85 9.98 8.82
N VAL A 695 -6.19 10.54 9.96
CA VAL A 695 -7.32 11.46 10.06
C VAL A 695 -6.74 12.87 10.00
N ILE A 696 -7.28 13.72 9.13
CA ILE A 696 -6.94 15.14 9.09
C ILE A 696 -8.15 15.97 9.46
N GLU A 697 -7.90 17.08 10.14
CA GLU A 697 -8.83 18.19 10.27
C GLU A 697 -8.18 19.42 9.65
N PHE A 698 -8.87 20.06 8.72
CA PHE A 698 -8.36 21.23 8.01
C PHE A 698 -9.44 22.30 7.87
N ASP A 699 -9.00 23.53 7.64
CA ASP A 699 -9.89 24.65 7.32
C ASP A 699 -10.18 24.66 5.80
N PRO A 700 -11.44 24.49 5.35
CA PRO A 700 -11.81 24.50 3.93
C PRO A 700 -11.54 25.83 3.22
N LEU A 701 -11.43 26.94 3.95
CA LEU A 701 -11.14 28.27 3.41
C LEU A 701 -9.65 28.45 3.15
N THR A 702 -8.82 28.20 4.15
CA THR A 702 -7.38 28.46 4.07
C THR A 702 -6.57 27.26 3.62
N ARG A 703 -7.18 26.06 3.65
CA ARG A 703 -6.54 24.75 3.38
C ARG A 703 -5.46 24.36 4.39
N ASN A 704 -5.41 25.04 5.52
CA ASN A 704 -4.46 24.72 6.59
C ASN A 704 -4.92 23.47 7.32
N VAL A 705 -4.02 22.50 7.47
CA VAL A 705 -4.23 21.35 8.36
C VAL A 705 -4.09 21.84 9.80
N LEU A 706 -5.17 21.74 10.56
CA LEU A 706 -5.27 22.21 11.95
C LEU A 706 -4.91 21.12 12.93
N TRP A 707 -5.22 19.87 12.59
CA TRP A 707 -4.94 18.69 13.41
C TRP A 707 -4.83 17.44 12.54
N ASP A 708 -4.10 16.44 13.02
CA ASP A 708 -3.97 15.14 12.35
C ASP A 708 -3.79 14.00 13.36
N TYR A 709 -4.12 12.78 12.96
CA TYR A 709 -3.81 11.56 13.70
C TYR A 709 -3.37 10.46 12.76
N THR A 710 -2.20 9.87 12.99
CA THR A 710 -1.58 8.84 12.14
C THR A 710 -1.28 7.53 12.90
N GLY A 711 -1.81 7.38 14.12
CA GLY A 711 -1.39 6.33 15.04
C GLY A 711 0.02 6.55 15.61
N THR A 712 0.48 5.54 16.35
CA THR A 712 1.82 5.44 16.92
C THR A 712 2.38 4.05 16.66
N ARG A 713 3.62 3.77 17.03
CA ARG A 713 4.17 2.42 16.91
C ARG A 713 3.48 1.41 17.83
N GLU A 714 3.17 1.82 19.05
CA GLU A 714 2.47 0.98 20.04
C GLU A 714 1.01 0.77 19.65
N HIS A 715 0.40 1.76 19.00
CA HIS A 715 -0.96 1.73 18.50
C HIS A 715 -0.98 2.11 17.01
N PRO A 716 -0.58 1.20 16.11
CA PRO A 716 -0.58 1.46 14.68
C PRO A 716 -2.00 1.77 14.20
N PHE A 717 -2.08 2.53 13.11
CA PHE A 717 -3.34 2.92 12.50
C PHE A 717 -3.26 2.72 10.99
N LEU A 718 -3.94 1.69 10.49
CA LEU A 718 -3.99 1.39 9.07
C LEU A 718 -5.33 0.77 8.68
N SER A 719 -6.18 1.58 8.07
CA SER A 719 -7.31 1.13 7.28
C SER A 719 -7.00 1.26 5.80
N TYR A 720 -6.67 0.17 5.12
CA TYR A 720 -6.31 0.22 3.69
C TYR A 720 -7.54 0.34 2.76
N PHE A 721 -8.76 0.17 3.30
CA PHE A 721 -10.02 0.55 2.66
C PHE A 721 -11.02 1.03 3.71
N CYS A 722 -12.10 1.70 3.27
CA CYS A 722 -13.17 2.20 4.16
C CYS A 722 -12.60 3.06 5.29
N GLY A 723 -13.20 3.02 6.47
CA GLY A 723 -12.89 3.91 7.57
C GLY A 723 -14.00 4.93 7.79
N SER A 724 -14.12 5.35 9.05
CA SER A 724 -15.05 6.40 9.44
C SER A 724 -14.44 7.30 10.51
N VAL A 725 -14.89 8.55 10.51
CA VAL A 725 -14.44 9.57 11.45
C VAL A 725 -15.60 10.45 11.90
N ALA A 726 -15.68 10.71 13.20
CA ALA A 726 -16.65 11.63 13.77
C ALA A 726 -16.04 12.46 14.89
N SER A 727 -16.37 13.76 14.92
CA SER A 727 -16.10 14.62 16.07
C SER A 727 -17.13 14.35 17.17
N LEU A 728 -16.69 14.29 18.42
CA LEU A 728 -17.54 14.09 19.59
C LEU A 728 -17.75 15.41 20.35
N PRO A 729 -18.87 15.59 21.07
CA PRO A 729 -19.18 16.84 21.78
C PRO A 729 -18.16 17.31 22.83
N ASN A 730 -17.33 16.42 23.39
CA ASN A 730 -16.23 16.79 24.28
C ASN A 730 -14.97 17.25 23.53
N GLY A 731 -15.01 17.30 22.20
CA GLY A 731 -13.90 17.64 21.32
C GLY A 731 -12.99 16.47 20.96
N ASN A 732 -13.27 15.25 21.42
CA ASN A 732 -12.53 14.07 21.00
C ASN A 732 -12.96 13.62 19.60
N VAL A 733 -12.22 12.68 19.02
CA VAL A 733 -12.47 12.12 17.70
C VAL A 733 -12.69 10.61 17.82
N LEU A 734 -13.81 10.12 17.30
CA LEU A 734 -14.10 8.69 17.16
C LEU A 734 -13.70 8.23 15.76
N ILE A 735 -12.94 7.14 15.70
CA ILE A 735 -12.36 6.60 14.46
C ILE A 735 -12.73 5.12 14.37
N SER A 736 -13.23 4.66 13.21
CA SER A 736 -13.31 3.23 12.90
C SER A 736 -12.20 2.85 11.93
N GLU A 737 -11.31 1.97 12.36
CA GLU A 737 -10.26 1.36 11.54
C GLU A 737 -10.80 0.06 10.94
N THR A 738 -11.42 0.16 9.77
CA THR A 738 -12.18 -0.94 9.18
C THR A 738 -11.36 -2.20 8.99
N SER A 739 -10.18 -2.10 8.37
CA SER A 739 -9.34 -3.27 8.17
C SER A 739 -8.55 -3.72 9.42
N GLY A 740 -8.65 -2.98 10.52
CA GLY A 740 -8.20 -3.43 11.84
C GLY A 740 -9.29 -4.15 12.63
N GLY A 741 -10.54 -4.14 12.15
CA GLY A 741 -11.70 -4.63 12.90
C GLY A 741 -11.85 -3.91 14.24
N ARG A 742 -11.51 -2.62 14.29
CA ARG A 742 -11.34 -1.83 15.51
C ARG A 742 -12.03 -0.47 15.39
N ALA A 743 -12.49 0.07 16.50
CA ALA A 743 -12.83 1.48 16.63
C ALA A 743 -12.23 2.06 17.92
N PHE A 744 -11.86 3.34 17.90
CA PHE A 744 -11.24 3.97 19.04
C PHE A 744 -11.52 5.48 19.09
N GLU A 745 -11.54 6.03 20.30
CA GLU A 745 -11.69 7.46 20.56
C GLU A 745 -10.33 8.05 20.94
N VAL A 746 -9.95 9.15 20.30
CA VAL A 746 -8.72 9.89 20.60
C VAL A 746 -9.01 11.31 21.08
N THR A 747 -8.24 11.75 22.08
CA THR A 747 -8.27 13.15 22.51
C THR A 747 -7.58 14.05 21.49
N ARG A 748 -7.77 15.37 21.61
CA ARG A 748 -7.00 16.34 20.81
C ARG A 748 -5.49 16.26 21.04
N LYS A 749 -5.04 15.70 22.17
CA LYS A 749 -3.64 15.38 22.46
C LYS A 749 -3.16 14.07 21.84
N LYS A 750 -4.01 13.39 21.06
CA LYS A 750 -3.74 12.13 20.34
C LYS A 750 -3.60 10.92 21.25
N GLU A 751 -4.25 10.95 22.41
CA GLU A 751 -4.28 9.84 23.38
C GLU A 751 -5.55 9.01 23.17
N ILE A 752 -5.43 7.68 23.08
CA ILE A 752 -6.58 6.79 23.00
C ILE A 752 -7.24 6.66 24.38
N VAL A 753 -8.51 7.02 24.49
CA VAL A 753 -9.30 7.00 25.75
C VAL A 753 -10.45 6.00 25.73
N TRP A 754 -10.77 5.45 24.57
CA TRP A 754 -11.67 4.32 24.42
C TRP A 754 -11.24 3.49 23.21
N GLU A 755 -11.29 2.17 23.30
CA GLU A 755 -10.87 1.27 22.23
C GLU A 755 -11.66 -0.03 22.26
N TYR A 756 -12.22 -0.39 21.11
CA TYR A 756 -13.01 -1.60 20.89
C TYR A 756 -12.46 -2.38 19.69
N PHE A 757 -12.35 -3.70 19.85
CA PHE A 757 -12.11 -4.63 18.75
C PHE A 757 -13.33 -5.53 18.56
N ASN A 758 -13.66 -5.82 17.31
CA ASN A 758 -14.79 -6.68 16.99
C ASN A 758 -14.67 -8.05 17.67
N THR A 759 -15.75 -8.50 18.28
CA THR A 759 -15.83 -9.76 19.02
C THR A 759 -16.01 -10.98 18.12
N HIS A 760 -16.44 -10.77 16.87
CA HIS A 760 -16.72 -11.83 15.93
C HIS A 760 -15.45 -12.24 15.18
N ARG A 761 -15.13 -13.53 15.27
CA ARG A 761 -14.08 -14.22 14.51
C ARG A 761 -14.71 -15.17 13.49
N ALA A 762 -14.00 -15.47 12.41
CA ALA A 762 -14.49 -16.50 11.47
C ALA A 762 -14.41 -17.89 12.12
N GLU A 763 -15.49 -18.68 12.00
CA GLU A 763 -15.59 -20.01 12.64
C GLU A 763 -14.49 -20.99 12.18
N ASP A 764 -14.09 -20.90 10.91
CA ASP A 764 -13.07 -21.78 10.30
C ASP A 764 -11.63 -21.24 10.45
N ASN A 765 -11.47 -20.00 10.96
CA ASN A 765 -10.17 -19.37 11.14
C ASN A 765 -10.23 -18.24 12.19
N GLU A 766 -9.83 -18.55 13.42
CA GLU A 766 -9.78 -17.57 14.52
C GLU A 766 -8.83 -16.39 14.25
N ASP A 767 -7.94 -16.50 13.27
CA ASP A 767 -7.07 -15.40 12.81
C ASP A 767 -7.84 -14.36 11.99
N LEU A 768 -9.10 -14.58 11.62
CA LEU A 768 -9.92 -13.58 10.93
C LEU A 768 -10.83 -12.83 11.90
N ILE A 769 -10.78 -11.50 11.87
CA ILE A 769 -11.67 -10.58 12.60
C ILE A 769 -12.71 -10.01 11.65
N ALA A 770 -13.98 -9.92 12.07
CA ALA A 770 -14.97 -9.18 11.32
C ALA A 770 -14.62 -7.68 11.29
N VAL A 771 -14.69 -7.07 10.10
CA VAL A 771 -14.35 -5.65 9.92
C VAL A 771 -15.34 -4.74 10.64
N VAL A 772 -14.90 -3.55 11.05
CA VAL A 772 -15.77 -2.52 11.65
C VAL A 772 -15.95 -1.38 10.65
N PHE A 773 -17.12 -1.28 10.01
CA PHE A 773 -17.36 -0.20 9.04
C PHE A 773 -17.55 1.13 9.73
N GLU A 774 -18.37 1.14 10.78
CA GLU A 774 -18.72 2.36 11.49
C GLU A 774 -19.10 2.08 12.93
N VAL A 775 -18.65 2.95 13.83
CA VAL A 775 -19.21 3.12 15.16
C VAL A 775 -19.70 4.56 15.26
N ILE A 776 -21.00 4.71 15.50
CA ILE A 776 -21.62 6.01 15.75
C ILE A 776 -21.96 6.08 17.24
N ARG A 777 -21.49 7.11 17.93
CA ARG A 777 -21.84 7.31 19.35
C ARG A 777 -22.97 8.32 19.50
N TYR A 778 -23.99 7.92 20.26
CA TYR A 778 -25.12 8.75 20.61
C TYR A 778 -25.17 8.99 22.12
N PRO A 779 -25.70 10.13 22.60
CA PRO A 779 -25.98 10.27 24.03
C PRO A 779 -27.07 9.27 24.44
N GLU A 780 -27.07 8.79 25.69
CA GLU A 780 -28.08 7.83 26.14
C GLU A 780 -29.53 8.32 25.93
N SER A 781 -29.75 9.63 26.02
CA SER A 781 -31.05 10.27 25.78
C SER A 781 -31.59 10.05 24.36
N TYR A 782 -30.72 9.75 23.39
CA TYR A 782 -31.13 9.50 22.00
C TYR A 782 -31.93 8.20 21.85
N VAL A 783 -31.70 7.23 22.73
CA VAL A 783 -32.32 5.89 22.65
C VAL A 783 -33.28 5.61 23.81
N SER A 784 -33.29 6.45 24.85
CA SER A 784 -33.97 6.18 26.11
C SER A 784 -35.49 6.01 26.02
N GLU A 785 -36.14 6.57 24.97
CA GLU A 785 -37.60 6.50 24.83
C GLU A 785 -38.09 5.13 24.35
N TRP A 786 -37.26 4.38 23.61
CA TRP A 786 -37.66 3.11 22.99
C TRP A 786 -36.84 1.91 23.48
N LEU A 787 -35.62 2.14 23.99
CA LEU A 787 -34.75 1.10 24.53
C LEU A 787 -35.24 0.69 25.92
N GLN A 788 -35.87 -0.48 26.03
CA GLN A 788 -36.26 -1.04 27.31
C GLN A 788 -35.02 -1.60 28.03
N ARG A 789 -34.56 -0.93 29.09
CA ARG A 789 -33.62 -1.56 30.01
C ARG A 789 -34.38 -2.59 30.83
N ASP A 790 -34.05 -3.87 30.66
CA ASP A 790 -34.43 -4.90 31.62
C ASP A 790 -33.83 -4.55 32.98
N ASN A 791 -34.55 -3.74 33.76
CA ASN A 791 -34.26 -3.53 35.16
C ASN A 791 -34.53 -4.86 35.84
N GLY A 792 -33.46 -5.61 36.10
CA GLY A 792 -33.50 -6.97 36.64
C GLY A 792 -34.31 -7.10 37.95
N GLU A 793 -35.62 -7.23 37.83
CA GLU A 793 -36.46 -8.02 38.72
C GLU A 793 -36.82 -9.30 37.98
N LYS A 794 -36.03 -10.35 38.24
CA LYS A 794 -36.50 -11.72 38.06
C LYS A 794 -37.81 -11.88 38.85
N GLN A 795 -38.97 -11.75 38.19
CA GLN A 795 -40.17 -12.38 38.69
C GLN A 795 -40.12 -13.86 38.30
N ASN A 796 -39.88 -14.71 39.30
CA ASN A 796 -40.13 -16.14 39.23
C ASN A 796 -41.50 -16.41 38.58
N LYS A 797 -41.51 -17.06 37.42
CA LYS A 797 -42.40 -18.19 37.11
C LYS A 797 -41.96 -18.95 35.88
#